data_AF-A0A2G7FTM7-F1
#
_entry.id   AF-A0A2G7FTM7-F1
#
_cell.length_a   1.000
_cell.length_b   1.000
_cell.length_c   1.000
_cell.angle_alpha   90.00
_cell.angle_beta   90.00
_cell.angle_gamma   90.00
#
_symmetry.space_group_name_H-M   'P 1'
#
loop_
_entity.id
_entity.type
_entity.pdbx_description
1 polymer ?
#
loop_
_entity_poly.entity_id
_entity_poly.type
_entity_poly.pdbx_seq_one_letter_code
_entity_poly.pdbx_strand_id
1 'polypeptide(L)'
;MATSERGKLFVSSGVEINHPAVGASEPRRPVDDFEVDDNRVVQEGPTADADSFPDGGYRSWLVVLGSFLLLMSSYGLMNSVGVLQSYLESHQLANYSSQNVGWISGLFVFVSLGLGVFVGPLFDTYGPRELVSAGSAFYVLSLFLTAECTQYWHFIVCFGIMAGIGGAFTSTIGMSCVPHWFQARAGMAIGTAMAGAGLGGVVFPFILKGAFAKLGFQWGMRILALVILVLCGLASFLVKSRLPKGQLKAAIDIRSFKDSRFTLLSFGIFGRFLTPWVVIAYLTDTALELEVFALIGLFPTYVTKQGFDTSASVYTLVVLNVCSCVGRLLAGRIADRYGRLNVLIILIFSAVLTMFAILYPFSGHLSALYVFSALYGLCSGSFISLAPVCIRQVSNAKEIGMRFGTCYCLVSFARELTQEERQQFTDAVRCLQSIPTTLADDLRQIYPGVQTRYDEFLATHINLTSVIHMTADFLAWHRYFIHTFEQDLQSKCQYTGSLPYWDWGLDAENPHLSVLFNGDEYSMGSNGAFIPNRDPAYWPSIHEYIPVGTGGGCVYEGPFSNYTVNMGPIDGAGQQAVNYRFEHHPHCLKRDINPTVTRASVTFRHITELILSYDTIEWFQGVMQKDPRFPVPSVPYGVHRGGHVGVGMVMGDAAGSPGDPMFYLHHAQIDRVWTIWQGLDPDTRRHAIWGTHTIVDTPPTANMTLDDMIDFGFVSEPVQFQDLMDTLDGPFCYYYT
;
A
#
# COMPACT_ATOMS: atom_id res chain seq x y z
N MET A 1 -25.58 10.49 -11.00
CA MET A 1 -24.30 10.34 -11.70
C MET A 1 -23.19 10.92 -10.83
N ALA A 2 -22.61 10.10 -9.96
CA ALA A 2 -21.38 10.39 -9.23
C ALA A 2 -20.79 9.03 -8.87
N THR A 3 -19.67 8.71 -9.51
CA THR A 3 -18.89 7.49 -9.37
C THR A 3 -18.17 7.48 -8.02
N SER A 4 -18.34 6.40 -7.25
CA SER A 4 -17.73 6.19 -5.93
C SER A 4 -16.59 5.19 -6.07
N GLU A 5 -15.35 5.67 -6.06
CA GLU A 5 -14.15 4.84 -6.05
C GLU A 5 -13.76 4.43 -4.61
N ARG A 6 -13.35 3.15 -4.47
CA ARG A 6 -12.30 2.57 -3.59
C ARG A 6 -12.76 1.40 -2.71
N GLY A 7 -12.40 0.21 -3.16
CA GLY A 7 -12.00 -0.98 -2.38
C GLY A 7 -10.72 -1.52 -3.03
N LYS A 8 -9.88 -2.30 -2.34
CA LYS A 8 -8.55 -2.68 -2.86
C LYS A 8 -8.28 -4.17 -2.69
N LEU A 9 -7.61 -4.75 -3.68
CA LEU A 9 -7.14 -6.14 -3.77
C LEU A 9 -5.63 -6.15 -3.95
N PHE A 10 -4.94 -7.11 -3.34
CA PHE A 10 -3.48 -7.23 -3.24
C PHE A 10 -3.01 -8.67 -3.58
N VAL A 11 -1.71 -8.95 -3.72
CA VAL A 11 -1.15 -10.12 -4.46
C VAL A 11 -0.23 -11.04 -3.62
N SER A 12 -0.14 -12.34 -3.98
CA SER A 12 0.83 -13.37 -3.52
C SER A 12 1.66 -13.95 -4.68
N SER A 13 2.99 -13.80 -4.73
CA SER A 13 3.81 -14.10 -5.95
C SER A 13 4.50 -15.47 -5.98
N GLY A 14 4.38 -16.30 -7.03
CA GLY A 14 5.20 -17.53 -7.23
C GLY A 14 5.65 -17.79 -8.67
N VAL A 15 6.88 -18.31 -8.88
CA VAL A 15 7.46 -18.66 -10.20
C VAL A 15 8.40 -19.88 -10.12
N GLU A 16 8.19 -20.88 -10.99
CA GLU A 16 9.07 -22.03 -11.28
C GLU A 16 10.10 -21.75 -12.40
N ILE A 17 11.26 -22.41 -12.31
CA ILE A 17 12.43 -22.25 -13.20
C ILE A 17 12.56 -23.48 -14.11
N ASN A 18 12.46 -23.31 -15.43
CA ASN A 18 12.82 -24.34 -16.41
C ASN A 18 14.20 -24.06 -17.05
N HIS A 19 15.10 -25.03 -16.94
CA HIS A 19 16.41 -25.05 -17.61
C HIS A 19 16.28 -25.43 -19.10
N PRO A 20 17.08 -24.80 -19.98
CA PRO A 20 17.76 -25.63 -20.97
C PRO A 20 19.25 -25.28 -21.20
N ALA A 21 20.02 -26.37 -21.23
CA ALA A 21 21.15 -26.75 -22.07
C ALA A 21 22.17 -25.70 -22.61
N VAL A 22 23.42 -26.07 -22.33
CA VAL A 22 24.72 -25.65 -22.87
C VAL A 22 24.78 -25.66 -24.41
N GLY A 23 25.41 -24.64 -25.01
CA GLY A 23 25.77 -24.66 -26.43
C GLY A 23 26.58 -23.48 -26.96
N ALA A 24 27.91 -23.64 -26.94
CA ALA A 24 28.92 -23.13 -27.88
C ALA A 24 29.16 -21.61 -28.07
N SER A 25 30.38 -21.23 -27.71
CA SER A 25 31.13 -20.01 -28.00
C SER A 25 31.50 -19.82 -29.47
N GLU A 26 31.55 -18.57 -29.95
CA GLU A 26 32.57 -18.11 -30.92
C GLU A 26 32.88 -16.59 -30.79
N PRO A 27 34.08 -16.13 -31.21
CA PRO A 27 34.78 -15.02 -30.58
C PRO A 27 34.74 -13.69 -31.38
N ARG A 28 34.83 -12.57 -30.64
CA ARG A 28 35.06 -11.22 -31.17
C ARG A 28 36.46 -11.07 -31.76
N ARG A 29 36.58 -10.28 -32.84
CA ARG A 29 37.80 -9.60 -33.31
C ARG A 29 37.44 -8.37 -34.19
N PRO A 30 38.38 -7.44 -34.44
CA PRO A 30 38.29 -6.07 -33.93
C PRO A 30 38.09 -4.99 -35.01
N VAL A 31 37.90 -3.77 -34.50
CA VAL A 31 37.80 -2.46 -35.15
C VAL A 31 38.97 -2.19 -36.09
N ASP A 32 38.69 -1.64 -37.28
CA ASP A 32 39.63 -0.84 -38.07
C ASP A 32 38.98 0.48 -38.49
N ASP A 33 39.80 1.54 -38.38
CA ASP A 33 39.57 2.96 -38.64
C ASP A 33 39.52 3.31 -40.15
N PHE A 34 39.28 4.61 -40.41
CA PHE A 34 39.28 5.39 -41.67
C PHE A 34 37.90 5.49 -42.35
N GLU A 35 37.35 6.66 -42.68
CA GLU A 35 37.98 7.87 -43.22
C GLU A 35 37.08 9.11 -43.00
N VAL A 36 37.72 10.27 -42.85
CA VAL A 36 37.10 11.60 -42.71
C VAL A 36 36.82 12.17 -44.10
N ASP A 37 35.59 12.60 -44.36
CA ASP A 37 35.30 13.52 -45.46
C ASP A 37 34.68 14.82 -44.93
N ASP A 38 35.30 15.92 -45.32
CA ASP A 38 35.14 17.28 -44.82
C ASP A 38 34.34 18.06 -45.86
N ASN A 39 33.10 18.46 -45.54
CA ASN A 39 32.37 19.46 -46.33
C ASN A 39 31.68 20.50 -45.44
N ARG A 40 32.40 21.62 -45.36
CA ARG A 40 32.11 22.98 -44.90
C ARG A 40 30.64 23.42 -44.67
N VAL A 41 30.44 23.84 -43.42
CA VAL A 41 29.96 25.16 -42.92
C VAL A 41 28.61 25.70 -43.41
N VAL A 42 27.63 25.67 -42.51
CA VAL A 42 26.78 26.84 -42.21
C VAL A 42 27.08 27.23 -40.76
N GLN A 43 27.71 28.40 -40.55
CA GLN A 43 27.85 29.00 -39.23
C GLN A 43 26.48 29.51 -38.76
N GLU A 44 25.86 28.79 -37.82
CA GLU A 44 24.96 29.43 -36.86
C GLU A 44 25.80 29.98 -35.71
N GLY A 45 25.48 31.21 -35.27
CA GLY A 45 26.18 31.91 -34.18
C GLY A 45 26.17 31.11 -32.86
N PRO A 46 26.99 31.51 -31.87
CA PRO A 46 27.26 30.70 -30.69
C PRO A 46 25.96 30.45 -29.92
N THR A 47 25.45 29.22 -30.01
CA THR A 47 24.53 28.67 -29.02
C THR A 47 25.28 28.71 -27.70
N ALA A 48 24.86 29.58 -26.79
CA ALA A 48 25.42 29.62 -25.44
C ALA A 48 25.38 28.20 -24.87
N ASP A 49 26.55 27.63 -24.57
CA ASP A 49 26.75 26.28 -24.06
C ASP A 49 25.71 25.93 -23.00
N ALA A 50 24.69 25.15 -23.38
CA ALA A 50 23.68 24.63 -22.47
C ALA A 50 24.29 23.72 -21.39
N ASP A 51 25.55 23.32 -21.56
CA ASP A 51 26.32 22.44 -20.69
C ASP A 51 27.27 23.16 -19.71
N SER A 52 27.36 24.51 -19.74
CA SER A 52 28.29 25.27 -18.88
C SER A 52 27.67 25.76 -17.55
N PHE A 53 27.80 25.01 -16.45
CA PHE A 53 27.14 25.38 -15.18
C PHE A 53 27.87 26.49 -14.39
N PRO A 54 27.14 27.49 -13.82
CA PRO A 54 27.76 28.55 -13.01
C PRO A 54 28.45 28.06 -11.73
N ASP A 55 27.95 26.97 -11.13
CA ASP A 55 28.49 26.32 -9.92
C ASP A 55 28.81 27.28 -8.74
N GLY A 56 28.09 28.40 -8.67
CA GLY A 56 28.33 29.48 -7.72
C GLY A 56 27.87 30.84 -8.24
N GLY A 57 28.30 31.90 -7.56
CA GLY A 57 27.94 33.29 -7.85
C GLY A 57 26.68 33.76 -7.09
N TYR A 58 26.58 35.09 -6.92
CA TYR A 58 25.50 35.73 -6.16
C TYR A 58 24.11 35.30 -6.64
N ARG A 59 23.90 35.24 -7.97
CA ARG A 59 22.62 34.85 -8.58
C ARG A 59 22.21 33.43 -8.23
N SER A 60 23.13 32.47 -8.31
CA SER A 60 22.86 31.05 -8.07
C SER A 60 22.49 30.80 -6.60
N TRP A 61 23.14 31.48 -5.67
CA TRP A 61 22.82 31.41 -4.25
C TRP A 61 21.50 32.12 -3.87
N LEU A 62 21.13 33.19 -4.58
CA LEU A 62 19.79 33.76 -4.43
C LEU A 62 18.70 32.77 -4.86
N VAL A 63 18.93 31.99 -5.92
CA VAL A 63 17.98 30.94 -6.33
C VAL A 63 17.90 29.83 -5.27
N VAL A 64 19.03 29.42 -4.67
CA VAL A 64 19.03 28.48 -3.54
C VAL A 64 18.23 29.03 -2.36
N LEU A 65 18.39 30.31 -2.03
CA LEU A 65 17.59 30.96 -0.97
C LEU A 65 16.10 31.01 -1.34
N GLY A 66 15.76 31.29 -2.60
CA GLY A 66 14.37 31.23 -3.06
C GLY A 66 13.76 29.84 -2.91
N SER A 67 14.49 28.80 -3.36
CA SER A 67 14.09 27.40 -3.17
C SER A 67 14.01 27.00 -1.70
N PHE A 68 14.92 27.48 -0.84
CA PHE A 68 14.86 27.26 0.61
C PHE A 68 13.54 27.74 1.20
N LEU A 69 13.10 28.95 0.83
CA LEU A 69 11.86 29.53 1.33
C LEU A 69 10.62 28.79 0.82
N LEU A 70 10.60 28.34 -0.46
CA LEU A 70 9.50 27.54 -1.02
C LEU A 70 9.40 26.16 -0.37
N LEU A 71 10.53 25.52 -0.08
CA LEU A 71 10.57 24.21 0.56
C LEU A 71 10.27 24.32 2.05
N MET A 72 10.63 25.45 2.68
CA MET A 72 10.19 25.77 4.02
C MET A 72 8.68 25.91 4.10
N SER A 73 8.02 26.61 3.16
CA SER A 73 6.57 26.77 3.16
C SER A 73 5.81 25.48 2.85
N SER A 74 6.31 24.66 1.92
CA SER A 74 5.63 23.42 1.47
C SER A 74 5.95 22.23 2.36
N TYR A 75 7.11 21.61 2.19
CA TYR A 75 7.54 20.45 2.97
C TYR A 75 7.62 20.74 4.48
N GLY A 76 7.94 21.97 4.88
CA GLY A 76 7.87 22.36 6.29
C GLY A 76 6.45 22.23 6.86
N LEU A 77 5.41 22.63 6.10
CA LEU A 77 4.03 22.45 6.53
C LEU A 77 3.61 20.98 6.49
N MET A 78 4.04 20.22 5.48
CA MET A 78 3.83 18.77 5.40
C MET A 78 4.38 18.04 6.63
N ASN A 79 5.59 18.40 7.08
CA ASN A 79 6.20 17.84 8.29
C ASN A 79 5.48 18.25 9.59
N SER A 80 4.52 19.18 9.50
CA SER A 80 3.82 19.77 10.64
C SER A 80 2.32 19.45 10.67
N VAL A 81 1.81 18.66 9.70
CA VAL A 81 0.37 18.38 9.56
C VAL A 81 -0.22 17.67 10.77
N GLY A 82 0.57 16.88 11.50
CA GLY A 82 0.13 16.18 12.71
C GLY A 82 -0.34 17.12 13.83
N VAL A 83 0.24 18.33 13.92
CA VAL A 83 -0.20 19.34 14.90
C VAL A 83 -1.58 19.86 14.57
N LEU A 84 -1.83 20.12 13.28
CA LEU A 84 -3.14 20.57 12.80
C LEU A 84 -4.18 19.46 12.97
N GLN A 85 -3.85 18.23 12.59
CA GLN A 85 -4.72 17.08 12.74
C GLN A 85 -5.14 16.86 14.20
N SER A 86 -4.18 16.83 15.14
CA SER A 86 -4.46 16.66 16.57
C SER A 86 -5.35 17.77 17.14
N TYR A 87 -5.17 19.02 16.69
CA TYR A 87 -6.04 20.12 17.10
C TYR A 87 -7.47 19.95 16.56
N LEU A 88 -7.61 19.58 15.28
CA LEU A 88 -8.92 19.37 14.66
C LEU A 88 -9.69 18.21 15.33
N GLU A 89 -9.00 17.11 15.66
CA GLU A 89 -9.55 15.94 16.38
C GLU A 89 -10.03 16.28 17.79
N SER A 90 -9.48 17.31 18.43
CA SER A 90 -9.88 17.73 19.78
C SER A 90 -10.89 18.88 19.82
N HIS A 91 -11.16 19.53 18.68
CA HIS A 91 -11.98 20.74 18.60
C HIS A 91 -13.04 20.66 17.50
N GLN A 92 -12.86 21.33 16.35
CA GLN A 92 -13.89 21.49 15.32
C GLN A 92 -14.41 20.16 14.75
N LEU A 93 -13.57 19.13 14.73
CA LEU A 93 -13.90 17.81 14.19
C LEU A 93 -13.90 16.74 15.29
N ALA A 94 -14.12 17.10 16.56
CA ALA A 94 -14.13 16.17 17.69
C ALA A 94 -15.16 15.03 17.57
N ASN A 95 -16.20 15.21 16.77
CA ASN A 95 -17.22 14.18 16.50
C ASN A 95 -16.81 13.21 15.37
N TYR A 96 -15.67 13.41 14.72
CA TYR A 96 -15.15 12.55 13.65
C TYR A 96 -14.04 11.64 14.18
N SER A 97 -13.92 10.44 13.60
CA SER A 97 -12.81 9.53 13.91
C SER A 97 -11.46 10.11 13.47
N SER A 98 -10.37 9.73 14.14
CA SER A 98 -9.01 10.13 13.75
C SER A 98 -8.64 9.71 12.31
N GLN A 99 -9.24 8.62 11.80
CA GLN A 99 -9.09 8.23 10.39
C GLN A 99 -9.72 9.26 9.45
N ASN A 100 -10.93 9.74 9.75
CA ASN A 100 -11.61 10.75 8.95
C ASN A 100 -10.84 12.07 8.98
N VAL A 101 -10.37 12.52 10.14
CA VAL A 101 -9.57 13.75 10.21
C VAL A 101 -8.21 13.56 9.52
N GLY A 102 -7.61 12.38 9.62
CA GLY A 102 -6.38 12.01 8.92
C GLY A 102 -6.44 12.12 7.40
N TRP A 103 -7.61 11.90 6.77
CA TRP A 103 -7.79 12.09 5.33
C TRP A 103 -7.50 13.52 4.87
N ILE A 104 -7.75 14.54 5.70
CA ILE A 104 -7.48 15.95 5.35
C ILE A 104 -5.99 16.18 5.14
N SER A 105 -5.17 15.76 6.10
CA SER A 105 -3.71 15.86 6.03
C SER A 105 -3.12 14.93 4.98
N GLY A 106 -3.66 13.72 4.84
CA GLY A 106 -3.27 12.75 3.81
C GLY A 106 -3.51 13.27 2.40
N LEU A 107 -4.67 13.89 2.15
CA LEU A 107 -5.00 14.48 0.86
C LEU A 107 -4.11 15.69 0.53
N PHE A 108 -3.80 16.53 1.52
CA PHE A 108 -2.86 17.64 1.36
C PHE A 108 -1.48 17.14 0.88
N VAL A 109 -0.93 16.12 1.54
CA VAL A 109 0.37 15.55 1.17
C VAL A 109 0.29 14.84 -0.19
N PHE A 110 -0.74 14.02 -0.41
CA PHE A 110 -0.96 13.30 -1.67
C PHE A 110 -1.05 14.24 -2.87
N VAL A 111 -1.90 15.27 -2.81
CA VAL A 111 -2.08 16.23 -3.90
C VAL A 111 -0.79 17.03 -4.12
N SER A 112 -0.09 17.41 -3.04
CA SER A 112 1.15 18.18 -3.14
C SER A 112 2.32 17.43 -3.77
N LEU A 113 2.37 16.11 -3.61
CA LEU A 113 3.42 15.27 -4.22
C LEU A 113 2.98 14.72 -5.58
N GLY A 114 1.73 14.26 -5.68
CA GLY A 114 1.17 13.64 -6.88
C GLY A 114 1.01 14.60 -8.06
N LEU A 115 0.59 15.85 -7.83
CA LEU A 115 0.49 16.84 -8.91
C LEU A 115 1.85 17.33 -9.43
N GLY A 116 2.97 16.94 -8.81
CA GLY A 116 4.31 17.23 -9.29
C GLY A 116 4.54 16.75 -10.74
N VAL A 117 3.85 15.69 -11.16
CA VAL A 117 3.88 15.15 -12.54
C VAL A 117 3.39 16.15 -13.59
N PHE A 118 2.43 17.00 -13.24
CA PHE A 118 1.92 18.03 -14.13
C PHE A 118 2.71 19.32 -13.99
N VAL A 119 3.12 19.66 -12.76
CA VAL A 119 3.88 20.89 -12.47
C VAL A 119 5.28 20.85 -13.08
N GLY A 120 5.95 19.70 -13.10
CA GLY A 120 7.29 19.54 -13.67
C GLY A 120 7.39 19.96 -15.15
N PRO A 121 6.59 19.37 -16.06
CA PRO A 121 6.52 19.77 -17.47
C PRO A 121 6.09 21.23 -17.69
N LEU A 122 5.17 21.73 -16.86
CA LEU A 122 4.79 23.15 -16.88
C LEU A 122 5.99 24.04 -16.52
N PHE A 123 6.78 23.66 -15.51
CA PHE A 123 7.99 24.35 -15.11
C PHE A 123 9.04 24.37 -16.22
N ASP A 124 9.28 23.24 -16.88
CA ASP A 124 10.23 23.13 -17.99
C ASP A 124 9.81 23.99 -19.21
N THR A 125 8.51 24.26 -19.36
CA THR A 125 7.93 25.04 -20.48
C THR A 125 7.85 26.53 -20.19
N TYR A 126 7.19 26.92 -19.11
CA TYR A 126 6.86 28.31 -18.80
C TYR A 126 7.91 28.99 -17.91
N GLY A 127 8.75 28.21 -17.25
CA GLY A 127 9.71 28.67 -16.25
C GLY A 127 9.08 28.92 -14.87
N PRO A 128 9.90 29.17 -13.84
CA PRO A 128 9.45 29.17 -12.45
C PRO A 128 8.58 30.35 -12.03
N ARG A 129 8.85 31.57 -12.54
CA ARG A 129 8.37 32.81 -11.90
C ARG A 129 6.84 32.91 -11.89
N GLU A 130 6.21 32.68 -13.03
CA GLU A 130 4.76 32.79 -13.18
C GLU A 130 4.04 31.67 -12.41
N LEU A 131 4.58 30.45 -12.49
CA LEU A 131 4.00 29.28 -11.83
C LEU A 131 4.11 29.36 -10.30
N VAL A 132 5.25 29.81 -9.76
CA VAL A 132 5.40 30.03 -8.31
C VAL A 132 4.45 31.12 -7.84
N SER A 133 4.32 32.22 -8.59
CA SER A 133 3.46 33.34 -8.16
C SER A 133 1.99 32.90 -8.10
N ALA A 134 1.51 32.21 -9.13
CA ALA A 134 0.14 31.68 -9.17
C ALA A 134 -0.08 30.61 -8.09
N GLY A 135 0.82 29.63 -7.99
CA GLY A 135 0.74 28.57 -6.99
C GLY A 135 0.80 29.09 -5.56
N SER A 136 1.63 30.11 -5.30
CA SER A 136 1.77 30.73 -3.99
C SER A 136 0.52 31.53 -3.59
N ALA A 137 -0.05 32.30 -4.52
CA ALA A 137 -1.30 33.03 -4.26
C ALA A 137 -2.44 32.06 -3.92
N PHE A 138 -2.54 30.96 -4.67
CA PHE A 138 -3.52 29.92 -4.42
C PHE A 138 -3.29 29.21 -3.08
N TYR A 139 -2.02 28.91 -2.75
CA TYR A 139 -1.64 28.27 -1.49
C TYR A 139 -1.95 29.14 -0.26
N VAL A 140 -1.69 30.45 -0.34
CA VAL A 140 -2.00 31.38 0.76
C VAL A 140 -3.51 31.54 0.91
N LEU A 141 -4.24 31.69 -0.20
CA LEU A 141 -5.70 31.79 -0.19
C LEU A 141 -6.33 30.56 0.47
N SER A 142 -5.85 29.36 0.14
CA SER A 142 -6.38 28.12 0.70
C SER A 142 -6.20 28.04 2.22
N LEU A 143 -5.08 28.53 2.76
CA LEU A 143 -4.84 28.60 4.21
C LEU A 143 -5.71 29.65 4.91
N PHE A 144 -5.96 30.79 4.28
CA PHE A 144 -6.92 31.77 4.80
C PHE A 144 -8.35 31.22 4.81
N LEU A 145 -8.75 30.49 3.77
CA LEU A 145 -10.04 29.81 3.74
C LEU A 145 -10.12 28.69 4.79
N THR A 146 -9.02 27.99 5.02
CA THR A 146 -8.92 26.97 6.08
C THR A 146 -9.19 27.57 7.46
N ALA A 147 -8.80 28.82 7.70
CA ALA A 147 -9.08 29.52 8.97
C ALA A 147 -10.58 29.69 9.24
N GLU A 148 -11.41 29.77 8.19
CA GLU A 148 -12.87 29.95 8.29
C GLU A 148 -13.66 28.63 8.20
N CYS A 149 -12.96 27.50 8.09
CA CYS A 149 -13.59 26.20 7.95
C CYS A 149 -14.27 25.76 9.27
N THR A 150 -15.50 25.28 9.15
CA THR A 150 -16.32 24.79 10.26
C THR A 150 -16.83 23.36 10.02
N GLN A 151 -17.01 22.96 8.76
CA GLN A 151 -17.49 21.63 8.40
C GLN A 151 -16.36 20.78 7.81
N TYR A 152 -16.43 19.46 8.00
CA TYR A 152 -15.43 18.50 7.52
C TYR A 152 -15.07 18.69 6.03
N TRP A 153 -16.07 18.85 5.17
CA TRP A 153 -15.82 19.03 3.73
C TRP A 153 -15.13 20.36 3.41
N HIS A 154 -15.31 21.41 4.22
CA HIS A 154 -14.57 22.67 4.05
C HIS A 154 -13.06 22.41 4.20
N PHE A 155 -12.66 21.62 5.20
CA PHE A 155 -11.26 21.28 5.44
C PHE A 155 -10.67 20.39 4.34
N ILE A 156 -11.44 19.41 3.83
CA ILE A 156 -11.02 18.57 2.69
C ILE A 156 -10.73 19.43 1.47
N VAL A 157 -11.62 20.36 1.13
CA VAL A 157 -11.45 21.22 -0.06
C VAL A 157 -10.35 22.26 0.16
N CYS A 158 -10.39 23.02 1.25
CA CYS A 158 -9.49 24.16 1.47
C CYS A 158 -8.07 23.71 1.85
N PHE A 159 -7.94 22.77 2.79
CA PHE A 159 -6.61 22.31 3.23
C PHE A 159 -6.13 21.11 2.42
N GLY A 160 -6.96 20.10 2.25
CA GLY A 160 -6.59 18.88 1.52
C GLY A 160 -6.29 19.15 0.04
N ILE A 161 -7.25 19.69 -0.70
CA ILE A 161 -7.11 19.84 -2.17
C ILE A 161 -6.43 21.17 -2.53
N MET A 162 -6.99 22.30 -2.11
CA MET A 162 -6.51 23.61 -2.56
C MET A 162 -5.10 23.89 -2.04
N ALA A 163 -4.86 23.66 -0.75
CA ALA A 163 -3.51 23.80 -0.21
C ALA A 163 -2.56 22.74 -0.80
N GLY A 164 -3.08 21.56 -1.14
CA GLY A 164 -2.34 20.51 -1.85
C GLY A 164 -1.83 20.98 -3.22
N ILE A 165 -2.70 21.57 -4.03
CA ILE A 165 -2.33 22.13 -5.34
C ILE A 165 -1.27 23.22 -5.16
N GLY A 166 -1.49 24.17 -4.25
CA GLY A 166 -0.50 25.22 -3.96
C GLY A 166 0.84 24.65 -3.47
N GLY A 167 0.78 23.60 -2.65
CA GLY A 167 1.92 22.82 -2.20
C GLY A 167 2.69 22.20 -3.35
N ALA A 168 2.01 21.60 -4.35
CA ALA A 168 2.64 20.99 -5.51
C ALA A 168 3.44 21.98 -6.36
N PHE A 169 2.89 23.18 -6.58
CA PHE A 169 3.59 24.24 -7.32
C PHE A 169 4.84 24.70 -6.57
N THR A 170 4.71 24.98 -5.28
CA THR A 170 5.83 25.50 -4.47
C THR A 170 6.92 24.44 -4.25
N SER A 171 6.56 23.18 -3.97
CA SER A 171 7.49 22.08 -3.74
C SER A 171 8.26 21.69 -5.00
N THR A 172 7.56 21.42 -6.11
CA THR A 172 8.14 20.94 -7.37
C THR A 172 9.07 21.97 -7.97
N ILE A 173 8.68 23.25 -7.95
CA ILE A 173 9.50 24.33 -8.49
C ILE A 173 10.70 24.60 -7.56
N GLY A 174 10.49 24.56 -6.24
CA GLY A 174 11.57 24.69 -5.25
C GLY A 174 12.69 23.66 -5.48
N MET A 175 12.33 22.39 -5.73
CA MET A 175 13.29 21.32 -6.02
C MET A 175 13.93 21.43 -7.41
N SER A 176 13.17 21.82 -8.43
CA SER A 176 13.62 21.79 -9.83
C SER A 176 14.51 22.99 -10.22
N CYS A 177 14.42 24.12 -9.52
CA CYS A 177 15.20 25.31 -9.86
C CYS A 177 16.69 25.20 -9.55
N VAL A 178 17.04 24.67 -8.38
CA VAL A 178 18.44 24.62 -7.92
C VAL A 178 19.33 23.80 -8.84
N PRO A 179 18.88 22.63 -9.34
CA PRO A 179 19.66 21.85 -10.27
C PRO A 179 20.20 22.61 -11.47
N HIS A 180 19.41 23.53 -12.03
CA HIS A 180 19.81 24.23 -13.24
C HIS A 180 21.04 25.12 -13.04
N TRP A 181 21.44 25.46 -11.81
CA TRP A 181 22.53 26.42 -11.55
C TRP A 181 23.84 25.79 -11.06
N PHE A 182 23.81 24.54 -10.59
CA PHE A 182 24.96 23.87 -9.97
C PHE A 182 25.14 22.48 -10.55
N GLN A 183 26.36 22.05 -10.87
CA GLN A 183 26.72 20.69 -11.30
C GLN A 183 27.69 20.05 -10.30
N ALA A 184 28.87 20.64 -10.11
CA ALA A 184 29.89 20.17 -9.18
C ALA A 184 29.49 20.33 -7.71
N ARG A 185 28.68 21.36 -7.38
CA ARG A 185 28.21 21.65 -6.02
C ARG A 185 26.71 21.39 -5.83
N ALA A 186 26.14 20.51 -6.65
CA ALA A 186 24.70 20.29 -6.67
C ALA A 186 24.19 19.67 -5.36
N GLY A 187 24.94 18.78 -4.72
CA GLY A 187 24.59 18.21 -3.42
C GLY A 187 24.51 19.28 -2.34
N MET A 188 25.52 20.14 -2.23
CA MET A 188 25.52 21.26 -1.28
C MET A 188 24.36 22.23 -1.54
N ALA A 189 24.11 22.57 -2.80
CA ALA A 189 23.06 23.53 -3.16
C ALA A 189 21.65 22.99 -2.88
N ILE A 190 21.36 21.75 -3.28
CA ILE A 190 20.05 21.10 -3.05
C ILE A 190 19.87 20.78 -1.56
N GLY A 191 20.92 20.29 -0.88
CA GLY A 191 20.91 20.08 0.58
C GLY A 191 20.64 21.36 1.35
N THR A 192 21.24 22.48 0.93
CA THR A 192 20.94 23.80 1.51
C THR A 192 19.50 24.20 1.27
N ALA A 193 18.97 24.07 0.05
CA ALA A 193 17.57 24.38 -0.22
C ALA A 193 16.60 23.51 0.61
N MET A 194 16.86 22.20 0.72
CA MET A 194 16.02 21.27 1.49
C MET A 194 16.15 21.42 3.01
N ALA A 195 17.20 22.07 3.51
CA ALA A 195 17.27 22.46 4.92
C ALA A 195 16.09 23.37 5.32
N GLY A 196 15.53 24.13 4.36
CA GLY A 196 14.32 24.94 4.57
C GLY A 196 13.13 24.12 5.03
N ALA A 197 12.93 22.94 4.45
CA ALA A 197 11.88 22.01 4.86
C ALA A 197 12.03 21.52 6.31
N GLY A 198 13.28 21.37 6.79
CA GLY A 198 13.56 20.97 8.17
C GLY A 198 13.29 22.12 9.13
N LEU A 199 13.73 23.33 8.78
CA LEU A 199 13.45 24.54 9.55
C LEU A 199 11.94 24.84 9.64
N GLY A 200 11.20 24.67 8.54
CA GLY A 200 9.74 24.82 8.54
C GLY A 200 9.03 23.82 9.45
N GLY A 201 9.50 22.57 9.47
CA GLY A 201 9.03 21.52 10.39
C GLY A 201 9.35 21.79 11.87
N VAL A 202 10.22 22.75 12.19
CA VAL A 202 10.46 23.25 13.55
C VAL A 202 9.59 24.48 13.83
N VAL A 203 9.58 25.45 12.93
CA VAL A 203 8.95 26.76 13.14
C VAL A 203 7.42 26.66 13.15
N PHE A 204 6.82 25.95 12.20
CA PHE A 204 5.35 25.92 12.08
C PHE A 204 4.64 25.23 13.24
N PRO A 205 5.13 24.10 13.81
CA PRO A 205 4.52 23.51 15.00
C PRO A 205 4.48 24.47 16.19
N PHE A 206 5.54 25.25 16.43
CA PHE A 206 5.56 26.23 17.52
C PHE A 206 4.62 27.40 17.27
N ILE A 207 4.54 27.90 16.03
CA ILE A 207 3.59 28.94 15.66
C ILE A 207 2.15 28.44 15.89
N LEU A 208 1.81 27.26 15.36
CA LEU A 208 0.47 26.70 15.49
C LEU A 208 0.12 26.42 16.95
N LYS A 209 0.99 25.74 17.71
CA LYS A 209 0.76 25.44 19.13
C LYS A 209 0.56 26.71 19.96
N GLY A 210 1.42 27.70 19.78
CA GLY A 210 1.34 28.97 20.52
C GLY A 210 0.11 29.79 20.14
N ALA A 211 -0.23 29.86 18.84
CA ALA A 211 -1.37 30.62 18.36
C ALA A 211 -2.69 29.96 18.73
N PHE A 212 -2.80 28.63 18.61
CA PHE A 212 -3.99 27.89 19.04
C PHE A 212 -4.27 28.08 20.53
N ALA A 213 -3.24 28.05 21.38
CA ALA A 213 -3.41 28.22 22.82
C ALA A 213 -3.83 29.64 23.24
N LYS A 214 -3.38 30.69 22.54
CA LYS A 214 -3.59 32.10 22.96
C LYS A 214 -4.63 32.86 22.14
N LEU A 215 -4.73 32.56 20.86
CA LEU A 215 -5.49 33.34 19.87
C LEU A 215 -6.60 32.51 19.19
N GLY A 216 -6.64 31.20 19.46
CA GLY A 216 -7.58 30.26 18.87
C GLY A 216 -7.23 29.86 17.42
N PHE A 217 -8.04 28.95 16.88
CA PHE A 217 -7.79 28.33 15.58
C PHE A 217 -7.71 29.31 14.41
N GLN A 218 -8.70 30.20 14.30
CA GLN A 218 -8.83 31.10 13.15
C GLN A 218 -7.59 31.99 13.01
N TRP A 219 -7.17 32.64 14.10
CA TRP A 219 -5.96 33.46 14.09
C TRP A 219 -4.69 32.63 13.95
N GLY A 220 -4.63 31.41 14.49
CA GLY A 220 -3.51 30.50 14.27
C GLY A 220 -3.28 30.18 12.79
N MET A 221 -4.34 29.84 12.06
CA MET A 221 -4.27 29.56 10.63
C MET A 221 -3.97 30.83 9.80
N ARG A 222 -4.54 31.99 10.17
CA ARG A 222 -4.25 33.28 9.50
C ARG A 222 -2.79 33.69 9.69
N ILE A 223 -2.22 33.51 10.89
CA ILE A 223 -0.79 33.80 11.15
C ILE A 223 0.08 32.87 10.30
N LEU A 224 -0.24 31.58 10.24
CA LEU A 224 0.48 30.64 9.37
C LEU A 224 0.41 31.07 7.90
N ALA A 225 -0.76 31.46 7.41
CA ALA A 225 -0.97 31.94 6.04
C ALA A 225 -0.14 33.21 5.74
N LEU A 226 -0.07 34.16 6.68
CA LEU A 226 0.76 35.37 6.55
C LEU A 226 2.25 35.05 6.52
N VAL A 227 2.71 34.12 7.35
CA VAL A 227 4.12 33.68 7.33
C VAL A 227 4.45 33.04 5.98
N ILE A 228 3.60 32.12 5.50
CA ILE A 228 3.78 31.47 4.20
C ILE A 228 3.71 32.49 3.05
N LEU A 229 2.85 33.50 3.13
CA LEU A 229 2.79 34.59 2.16
C LEU A 229 4.12 35.34 2.05
N VAL A 230 4.76 35.66 3.18
CA VAL A 230 6.06 36.33 3.19
C VAL A 230 7.14 35.42 2.59
N LEU A 231 7.18 34.15 2.99
CA LEU A 231 8.16 33.18 2.48
C LEU A 231 8.03 33.01 0.96
N CYS A 232 6.82 32.71 0.48
CA CYS A 232 6.54 32.49 -0.93
C CYS A 232 6.69 33.78 -1.76
N GLY A 233 6.27 34.93 -1.23
CA GLY A 233 6.42 36.23 -1.87
C GLY A 233 7.88 36.57 -2.12
N LEU A 234 8.74 36.45 -1.10
CA LEU A 234 10.18 36.64 -1.24
C LEU A 234 10.79 35.62 -2.22
N ALA A 235 10.41 34.35 -2.11
CA ALA A 235 10.90 33.31 -3.00
C ALA A 235 10.56 33.58 -4.47
N SER A 236 9.37 34.09 -4.76
CA SER A 236 8.89 34.40 -6.12
C SER A 236 9.79 35.43 -6.83
N PHE A 237 10.43 36.35 -6.08
CA PHE A 237 11.41 37.30 -6.61
C PHE A 237 12.81 36.71 -6.78
N LEU A 238 13.17 35.73 -5.94
CA LEU A 238 14.51 35.15 -5.88
C LEU A 238 14.72 34.05 -6.94
N VAL A 239 13.69 33.25 -7.22
CA VAL A 239 13.75 32.15 -8.18
C VAL A 239 13.77 32.67 -9.62
N LYS A 240 14.66 32.14 -10.46
CA LYS A 240 14.79 32.54 -11.88
C LYS A 240 15.10 31.35 -12.79
N SER A 241 14.53 31.34 -14.00
CA SER A 241 14.93 30.39 -15.05
C SER A 241 16.33 30.69 -15.56
N ARG A 242 17.11 29.62 -15.80
CA ARG A 242 18.39 29.69 -16.51
C ARG A 242 18.25 29.28 -17.98
N LEU A 243 17.48 28.24 -18.25
CA LEU A 243 17.31 27.69 -19.60
C LEU A 243 16.22 28.46 -20.38
N PRO A 244 16.33 28.55 -21.72
CA PRO A 244 15.29 29.10 -22.56
C PRO A 244 14.02 28.25 -22.46
N LYS A 245 12.86 28.89 -22.65
CA LYS A 245 11.54 28.24 -22.56
C LYS A 245 11.44 27.13 -23.61
N GLY A 246 11.12 25.91 -23.18
CA GLY A 246 10.93 24.76 -24.06
C GLY A 246 9.53 24.66 -24.66
N GLN A 247 9.31 23.65 -25.50
CA GLN A 247 7.98 23.24 -25.93
C GLN A 247 7.35 22.31 -24.88
N LEU A 248 6.02 22.40 -24.71
CA LEU A 248 5.27 21.56 -23.76
C LEU A 248 5.42 20.08 -24.12
N LYS A 249 6.05 19.30 -23.23
CA LYS A 249 6.18 17.84 -23.34
C LYS A 249 5.02 17.14 -22.60
N ALA A 250 4.78 15.86 -22.93
CA ALA A 250 3.75 15.05 -22.29
C ALA A 250 3.92 14.98 -20.76
N ALA A 251 2.80 14.96 -20.02
CA ALA A 251 2.81 14.98 -18.56
C ALA A 251 3.48 13.74 -17.94
N ILE A 252 3.36 12.58 -18.61
CA ILE A 252 3.96 11.31 -18.18
C ILE A 252 4.75 10.77 -19.38
N ASP A 253 6.07 10.68 -19.25
CA ASP A 253 6.93 10.04 -20.25
C ASP A 253 7.49 8.73 -19.72
N ILE A 254 6.71 7.66 -19.90
CA ILE A 254 7.08 6.27 -19.56
C ILE A 254 8.40 5.85 -20.24
N ARG A 255 8.81 6.51 -21.34
CA ARG A 255 10.08 6.23 -22.03
C ARG A 255 11.30 6.56 -21.17
N SER A 256 11.16 7.39 -20.14
CA SER A 256 12.24 7.68 -19.19
C SER A 256 12.73 6.42 -18.46
N PHE A 257 11.85 5.41 -18.25
CA PHE A 257 12.20 4.13 -17.65
C PHE A 257 12.97 3.17 -18.58
N LYS A 258 13.22 3.55 -19.84
CA LYS A 258 14.13 2.79 -20.71
C LYS A 258 15.61 3.02 -20.35
N ASP A 259 15.91 4.10 -19.63
CA ASP A 259 17.27 4.36 -19.12
C ASP A 259 17.50 3.56 -17.84
N SER A 260 18.32 2.51 -17.93
CA SER A 260 18.62 1.60 -16.82
C SER A 260 19.13 2.31 -15.56
N ARG A 261 19.83 3.46 -15.69
CA ARG A 261 20.37 4.22 -14.56
C ARG A 261 19.28 5.00 -13.82
N PHE A 262 18.36 5.60 -14.57
CA PHE A 262 17.21 6.33 -14.01
C PHE A 262 16.22 5.37 -13.38
N THR A 263 15.96 4.25 -14.06
CA THR A 263 15.19 3.10 -13.61
C THR A 263 15.74 2.61 -12.27
N LEU A 264 16.96 2.06 -12.21
CA LEU A 264 17.56 1.50 -10.98
C LEU A 264 17.54 2.46 -9.79
N LEU A 265 17.79 3.73 -10.04
CA LEU A 265 17.79 4.74 -8.99
C LEU A 265 16.38 5.10 -8.50
N SER A 266 15.42 5.22 -9.43
CA SER A 266 14.02 5.43 -9.08
C SER A 266 13.47 4.23 -8.31
N PHE A 267 13.91 3.01 -8.66
CA PHE A 267 13.62 1.79 -7.90
C PHE A 267 14.21 1.80 -6.50
N GLY A 268 15.49 2.16 -6.31
CA GLY A 268 16.09 2.17 -4.97
C GLY A 268 15.56 3.27 -4.03
N ILE A 269 15.03 4.38 -4.57
CA ILE A 269 14.50 5.50 -3.78
C ILE A 269 12.98 5.38 -3.54
N PHE A 270 12.25 4.84 -4.51
CA PHE A 270 10.79 4.90 -4.57
C PHE A 270 10.11 3.56 -4.93
N GLY A 271 10.88 2.50 -5.16
CA GLY A 271 10.44 1.33 -5.90
C GLY A 271 9.38 0.48 -5.21
N ARG A 272 8.22 0.42 -5.87
CA ARG A 272 7.69 -0.80 -6.51
C ARG A 272 7.19 -0.41 -7.92
N PHE A 273 7.71 -1.00 -9.01
CA PHE A 273 7.00 -1.25 -10.31
C PHE A 273 7.85 -1.76 -11.52
N LEU A 274 7.59 -2.99 -12.01
CA LEU A 274 7.74 -3.47 -13.41
C LEU A 274 9.09 -3.26 -14.16
N THR A 275 10.04 -4.19 -13.99
CA THR A 275 10.99 -4.57 -15.05
C THR A 275 11.09 -6.10 -15.15
N PRO A 276 11.28 -6.69 -16.35
CA PRO A 276 11.35 -8.14 -16.56
C PRO A 276 12.64 -8.80 -16.00
N TRP A 277 13.45 -8.07 -15.23
CA TRP A 277 14.74 -8.50 -14.71
C TRP A 277 14.62 -8.75 -13.21
N VAL A 278 14.21 -9.97 -12.90
CA VAL A 278 13.80 -10.50 -11.60
C VAL A 278 14.88 -10.40 -10.50
N VAL A 279 16.17 -10.40 -10.85
CA VAL A 279 17.27 -10.47 -9.86
C VAL A 279 17.50 -9.17 -9.05
N ILE A 280 17.13 -7.99 -9.57
CA ILE A 280 17.33 -6.72 -8.85
C ILE A 280 16.08 -6.31 -8.06
N ALA A 281 14.90 -6.83 -8.43
CA ALA A 281 13.66 -6.61 -7.70
C ALA A 281 13.66 -7.27 -6.30
N TYR A 282 14.30 -8.43 -6.14
CA TYR A 282 14.41 -9.14 -4.85
C TYR A 282 15.19 -8.40 -3.75
N LEU A 283 15.96 -7.36 -4.09
CA LEU A 283 16.83 -6.66 -3.15
C LEU A 283 16.37 -5.24 -2.78
N THR A 284 15.23 -4.77 -3.30
CA THR A 284 14.80 -3.36 -3.16
C THR A 284 13.34 -3.23 -2.75
N ASP A 285 12.93 -3.94 -1.70
CA ASP A 285 11.64 -3.72 -1.01
C ASP A 285 11.72 -2.53 -0.03
N THR A 286 12.08 -1.35 -0.54
CA THR A 286 12.15 -0.14 0.29
C THR A 286 11.53 1.02 -0.45
N ALA A 287 10.27 1.33 -0.14
CA ALA A 287 9.74 2.66 -0.36
C ALA A 287 10.33 3.60 0.72
N LEU A 288 11.64 3.85 0.63
CA LEU A 288 12.45 4.49 1.66
C LEU A 288 11.93 5.89 2.04
N GLU A 289 11.34 6.65 1.09
CA GLU A 289 10.64 7.90 1.41
C GLU A 289 9.35 7.70 2.20
N LEU A 290 8.57 6.67 1.90
CA LEU A 290 7.33 6.37 2.59
C LEU A 290 7.58 5.97 4.05
N GLU A 291 8.63 5.16 4.29
CA GLU A 291 9.08 4.79 5.64
C GLU A 291 9.49 6.02 6.44
N VAL A 292 10.23 6.96 5.84
CA VAL A 292 10.66 8.19 6.51
C VAL A 292 9.45 9.06 6.89
N PHE A 293 8.47 9.24 6.00
CA PHE A 293 7.25 10.00 6.33
C PHE A 293 6.36 9.31 7.35
N ALA A 294 6.19 7.99 7.25
CA ALA A 294 5.43 7.20 8.22
C ALA A 294 6.07 7.29 9.61
N LEU A 295 7.39 7.17 9.71
CA LEU A 295 8.08 7.25 10.99
C LEU A 295 8.01 8.68 11.55
N ILE A 296 8.27 9.72 10.77
CA ILE A 296 8.15 11.12 11.23
C ILE A 296 6.72 11.41 11.74
N GLY A 297 5.69 10.90 11.04
CA GLY A 297 4.29 11.12 11.40
C GLY A 297 3.82 10.30 12.62
N LEU A 298 4.26 9.04 12.74
CA LEU A 298 3.80 8.12 13.80
C LEU A 298 4.67 8.15 15.05
N PHE A 299 5.88 8.70 14.98
CA PHE A 299 6.81 8.73 16.10
C PHE A 299 6.27 9.47 17.33
N PRO A 300 5.58 10.63 17.22
CA PRO A 300 4.93 11.25 18.38
C PRO A 300 3.90 10.32 19.05
N THR A 301 3.10 9.60 18.24
CA THR A 301 2.12 8.63 18.73
C THR A 301 2.79 7.44 19.41
N TYR A 302 3.91 6.96 18.86
CA TYR A 302 4.73 5.91 19.48
C TYR A 302 5.23 6.33 20.86
N VAL A 303 5.78 7.54 20.99
CA VAL A 303 6.25 8.09 22.28
C VAL A 303 5.10 8.15 23.29
N THR A 304 3.90 8.57 22.89
CA THR A 304 2.74 8.57 23.79
C THR A 304 2.26 7.17 24.18
N LYS A 305 2.36 6.18 23.27
CA LYS A 305 2.02 4.78 23.56
C LYS A 305 2.99 4.10 24.53
N GLN A 306 4.25 4.55 24.58
CA GLN A 306 5.22 4.12 25.59
C GLN A 306 4.92 4.67 27.01
N GLY A 307 3.84 5.46 27.17
CA GLY A 307 3.41 6.01 28.44
C GLY A 307 3.98 7.40 28.76
N PHE A 308 4.68 8.04 27.82
CA PHE A 308 5.19 9.41 27.98
C PHE A 308 4.14 10.48 27.65
N ASP A 309 4.33 11.68 28.21
CA ASP A 309 3.38 12.78 28.05
C ASP A 309 3.39 13.40 26.64
N THR A 310 2.33 14.14 26.31
CA THR A 310 2.21 14.84 25.02
C THR A 310 3.28 15.91 24.81
N SER A 311 3.89 16.42 25.89
CA SER A 311 5.01 17.37 25.76
C SER A 311 6.27 16.66 25.26
N ALA A 312 6.61 15.51 25.83
CA ALA A 312 7.75 14.70 25.39
C ALA A 312 7.64 14.31 23.91
N SER A 313 6.46 13.89 23.44
CA SER A 313 6.25 13.52 22.03
C SER A 313 6.45 14.68 21.06
N VAL A 314 6.10 15.90 21.47
CA VAL A 314 6.35 17.12 20.67
C VAL A 314 7.83 17.48 20.68
N TYR A 315 8.51 17.40 21.83
CA TYR A 315 9.92 17.76 21.93
C TYR A 315 10.83 16.79 21.16
N THR A 316 10.55 15.49 21.18
CA THR A 316 11.32 14.49 20.40
C THR A 316 11.17 14.73 18.90
N LEU A 317 9.97 15.07 18.41
CA LEU A 317 9.74 15.47 17.02
C LEU A 317 10.51 16.74 16.64
N VAL A 318 10.53 17.75 17.53
CA VAL A 318 11.30 18.98 17.31
C VAL A 318 12.79 18.68 17.19
N VAL A 319 13.35 17.85 18.09
CA VAL A 319 14.75 17.42 18.02
C VAL A 319 15.05 16.71 16.71
N LEU A 320 14.16 15.81 16.27
CA LEU A 320 14.28 15.11 14.99
C LEU A 320 14.35 16.10 13.81
N ASN A 321 13.45 17.08 13.75
CA ASN A 321 13.42 18.07 12.67
C ASN A 321 14.64 19.03 12.70
N VAL A 322 15.14 19.40 13.88
CA VAL A 322 16.38 20.19 14.03
C VAL A 322 17.57 19.41 13.49
N CYS A 323 17.74 18.16 13.90
CA CYS A 323 18.84 17.32 13.43
C CYS A 323 18.71 16.98 11.93
N SER A 324 17.49 16.85 11.42
CA SER A 324 17.20 16.72 9.99
C SER A 324 17.66 17.94 9.18
N CYS A 325 17.43 19.15 9.68
CA CYS A 325 17.95 20.37 9.07
C CYS A 325 19.50 20.36 9.01
N VAL A 326 20.16 19.99 10.11
CA VAL A 326 21.63 19.87 10.16
C VAL A 326 22.13 18.81 9.19
N GLY A 327 21.47 17.64 9.14
CA GLY A 327 21.81 16.54 8.24
C GLY A 327 21.82 16.99 6.78
N ARG A 328 20.75 17.66 6.34
CA ARG A 328 20.62 18.18 4.96
C ARG A 328 21.74 19.15 4.58
N LEU A 329 22.18 20.00 5.51
CA LEU A 329 23.27 20.95 5.28
C LEU A 329 24.64 20.26 5.15
N LEU A 330 24.87 19.17 5.89
CA LEU A 330 26.14 18.45 5.92
C LEU A 330 26.24 17.41 4.80
N ALA A 331 25.21 16.57 4.65
CA ALA A 331 25.21 15.44 3.73
C ALA A 331 25.44 15.86 2.28
N GLY A 332 24.85 16.96 1.83
CA GLY A 332 25.06 17.48 0.48
C GLY A 332 26.53 17.83 0.18
N ARG A 333 27.24 18.43 1.16
CA ARG A 333 28.67 18.76 1.02
C ARG A 333 29.56 17.52 1.03
N ILE A 334 29.23 16.54 1.87
CA ILE A 334 29.96 15.27 1.96
C ILE A 334 29.73 14.46 0.67
N ALA A 335 28.49 14.42 0.18
CA ALA A 335 28.09 13.75 -1.06
C ALA A 335 28.81 14.28 -2.30
N ASP A 336 28.99 15.60 -2.39
CA ASP A 336 29.74 16.20 -3.50
C ASP A 336 31.23 15.82 -3.50
N ARG A 337 31.81 15.40 -2.36
CA ARG A 337 33.23 15.00 -2.25
C ARG A 337 33.45 13.49 -2.35
N TYR A 338 32.62 12.70 -1.66
CA TYR A 338 32.82 11.25 -1.49
C TYR A 338 31.92 10.40 -2.41
N GLY A 339 31.11 11.06 -3.24
CA GLY A 339 30.14 10.42 -4.11
C GLY A 339 28.75 10.40 -3.49
N ARG A 340 27.75 10.83 -4.28
CA ARG A 340 26.37 11.02 -3.83
C ARG A 340 25.70 9.72 -3.38
N LEU A 341 25.88 8.64 -4.14
CA LEU A 341 25.34 7.31 -3.81
C LEU A 341 26.04 6.67 -2.61
N ASN A 342 27.37 6.83 -2.48
CA ASN A 342 28.13 6.28 -1.36
C ASN A 342 27.66 6.88 -0.03
N VAL A 343 27.47 8.20 0.01
CA VAL A 343 26.98 8.90 1.19
C VAL A 343 25.52 8.53 1.49
N LEU A 344 24.68 8.36 0.46
CA LEU A 344 23.31 7.88 0.62
C LEU A 344 23.27 6.51 1.32
N ILE A 345 24.06 5.54 0.86
CA ILE A 345 24.14 4.19 1.44
C ILE A 345 24.58 4.25 2.91
N ILE A 346 25.60 5.05 3.24
CA ILE A 346 26.08 5.20 4.62
C ILE A 346 24.99 5.75 5.53
N LEU A 347 24.23 6.75 5.06
CA LEU A 347 23.16 7.36 5.84
C LEU A 347 22.00 6.39 6.07
N ILE A 348 21.63 5.60 5.06
CA ILE A 348 20.61 4.55 5.18
C ILE A 348 21.05 3.52 6.21
N PHE A 349 22.26 2.99 6.10
CA PHE A 349 22.81 2.02 7.06
C PHE A 349 22.85 2.59 8.48
N SER A 350 23.21 3.87 8.62
CA SER A 350 23.23 4.55 9.92
C SER A 350 21.82 4.71 10.50
N ALA A 351 20.81 5.01 9.68
CA ALA A 351 19.42 5.08 10.13
C ALA A 351 18.92 3.72 10.63
N VAL A 352 19.16 2.65 9.86
CA VAL A 352 18.83 1.26 10.23
C VAL A 352 19.51 0.89 11.56
N LEU A 353 20.80 1.18 11.69
CA LEU A 353 21.55 0.93 12.93
C LEU A 353 20.95 1.67 14.13
N THR A 354 20.55 2.93 13.97
CA THR A 354 19.91 3.69 15.06
C THR A 354 18.57 3.12 15.49
N MET A 355 17.80 2.54 14.55
CA MET A 355 16.54 1.87 14.86
C MET A 355 16.78 0.60 15.68
N PHE A 356 17.66 -0.29 15.20
CA PHE A 356 17.92 -1.58 15.88
C PHE A 356 18.75 -1.45 17.16
N ALA A 357 19.69 -0.52 17.22
CA ALA A 357 20.58 -0.39 18.38
C ALA A 357 20.03 0.51 19.49
N ILE A 358 19.11 1.43 19.17
CA ILE A 358 18.60 2.43 20.13
C ILE A 358 17.10 2.30 20.31
N LEU A 359 16.32 2.49 19.24
CA LEU A 359 14.86 2.56 19.36
C LEU A 359 14.27 1.23 19.84
N TYR A 360 14.66 0.12 19.22
CA TYR A 360 14.13 -1.21 19.54
C TYR A 360 14.42 -1.64 20.99
N PRO A 361 15.69 -1.69 21.47
CA PRO A 361 16.02 -2.17 22.81
C PRO A 361 15.69 -1.18 23.94
N PHE A 362 15.65 0.14 23.68
CA PHE A 362 15.57 1.15 24.74
C PHE A 362 14.36 2.09 24.63
N SER A 363 13.31 1.68 23.92
CA SER A 363 12.08 2.47 23.72
C SER A 363 11.38 2.94 25.00
N GLY A 364 11.55 2.20 26.11
CA GLY A 364 11.01 2.57 27.42
C GLY A 364 11.76 3.69 28.16
N HIS A 365 12.82 4.25 27.57
CA HIS A 365 13.61 5.33 28.18
C HIS A 365 13.52 6.62 27.37
N LEU A 366 13.04 7.70 28.00
CA LEU A 366 12.89 9.00 27.35
C LEU A 366 14.21 9.56 26.78
N SER A 367 15.33 9.33 27.47
CA SER A 367 16.66 9.73 26.97
C SER A 367 17.03 9.02 25.68
N ALA A 368 16.73 7.73 25.55
CA ALA A 368 16.98 6.96 24.33
C ALA A 368 16.13 7.46 23.17
N LEU A 369 14.87 7.86 23.43
CA LEU A 369 14.00 8.47 22.42
C LEU A 369 14.56 9.80 21.90
N TYR A 370 15.15 10.64 22.74
CA TYR A 370 15.83 11.87 22.32
C TYR A 370 17.11 11.59 21.51
N VAL A 371 17.93 10.63 21.93
CA VAL A 371 19.15 10.23 21.21
C VAL A 371 18.78 9.66 19.83
N PHE A 372 17.78 8.79 19.78
CA PHE A 372 17.23 8.26 18.53
C PHE A 372 16.74 9.40 17.64
N SER A 373 15.92 10.33 18.17
CA SER A 373 15.41 11.48 17.43
C SER A 373 16.53 12.28 16.77
N ALA A 374 17.63 12.52 17.51
CA ALA A 374 18.76 13.28 17.00
C ALA A 374 19.51 12.54 15.88
N LEU A 375 19.85 11.27 16.10
CA LEU A 375 20.64 10.49 15.14
C LEU A 375 19.83 10.10 13.90
N TYR A 376 18.58 9.65 14.10
CA TYR A 376 17.67 9.34 13.01
C TYR A 376 17.30 10.61 12.23
N GLY A 377 17.06 11.74 12.92
CA GLY A 377 16.84 13.03 12.27
C GLY A 377 17.98 13.40 11.34
N LEU A 378 19.23 13.30 11.80
CA LEU A 378 20.43 13.57 10.99
C LEU A 378 20.48 12.69 9.72
N CYS A 379 20.14 11.41 9.84
CA CYS A 379 20.18 10.46 8.72
C CYS A 379 19.00 10.64 7.74
N SER A 380 17.78 10.64 8.26
CA SER A 380 16.52 10.73 7.49
C SER A 380 16.37 12.04 6.73
N GLY A 381 16.75 13.17 7.34
CA GLY A 381 16.73 14.47 6.69
C GLY A 381 17.61 14.50 5.44
N SER A 382 18.81 13.94 5.57
CA SER A 382 19.84 13.88 4.54
C SER A 382 19.42 13.05 3.33
N PHE A 383 18.71 11.94 3.56
CA PHE A 383 18.15 11.10 2.51
C PHE A 383 17.19 11.88 1.58
N ILE A 384 16.19 12.56 2.16
CA ILE A 384 15.20 13.35 1.40
C ILE A 384 15.91 14.40 0.52
N SER A 385 17.07 14.93 0.97
CA SER A 385 17.86 15.88 0.18
C SER A 385 18.76 15.30 -0.90
N LEU A 386 19.16 14.05 -0.77
CA LEU A 386 20.06 13.39 -1.72
C LEU A 386 19.32 12.65 -2.82
N ALA A 387 18.08 12.20 -2.57
CA ALA A 387 17.23 11.58 -3.59
C ALA A 387 17.09 12.45 -4.86
N PRO A 388 16.78 13.76 -4.76
CA PRO A 388 16.74 14.62 -5.94
C PRO A 388 18.09 14.79 -6.64
N VAL A 389 19.18 14.81 -5.87
CA VAL A 389 20.55 14.98 -6.39
C VAL A 389 20.98 13.77 -7.21
N CYS A 390 20.63 12.56 -6.76
CA CYS A 390 20.93 11.33 -7.46
C CYS A 390 20.11 11.24 -8.76
N ILE A 391 18.82 11.56 -8.74
CA ILE A 391 17.94 11.53 -9.94
C ILE A 391 18.47 12.48 -10.99
N ARG A 392 18.96 13.64 -10.55
CA ARG A 392 19.61 14.62 -11.40
C ARG A 392 20.95 14.14 -11.98
N GLN A 393 21.69 13.26 -11.30
CA GLN A 393 22.94 12.70 -11.84
C GLN A 393 22.69 11.75 -13.02
N VAL A 394 21.52 11.14 -13.08
CA VAL A 394 21.11 10.21 -14.14
C VAL A 394 20.16 10.85 -15.16
N SER A 395 19.93 12.17 -15.07
CA SER A 395 18.97 12.90 -15.90
C SER A 395 19.57 14.10 -16.62
N ASN A 396 19.13 14.34 -17.85
CA ASN A 396 19.53 15.53 -18.62
C ASN A 396 18.88 16.79 -18.01
N ALA A 397 19.60 17.91 -17.97
CA ALA A 397 19.17 19.16 -17.35
C ALA A 397 17.83 19.72 -17.88
N LYS A 398 17.45 19.37 -19.11
CA LYS A 398 16.18 19.78 -19.75
C LYS A 398 14.97 18.93 -19.36
N GLU A 399 15.15 17.84 -18.62
CA GLU A 399 14.10 16.83 -18.33
C GLU A 399 13.97 16.52 -16.83
N ILE A 400 14.66 17.29 -15.99
CA ILE A 400 14.71 17.10 -14.55
C ILE A 400 13.31 17.23 -13.92
N GLY A 401 12.54 18.25 -14.30
CA GLY A 401 11.20 18.49 -13.74
C GLY A 401 10.23 17.35 -14.05
N MET A 402 10.17 16.91 -15.31
CA MET A 402 9.35 15.77 -15.76
C MET A 402 9.70 14.45 -15.05
N ARG A 403 11.00 14.14 -14.95
CA ARG A 403 11.47 12.90 -14.32
C ARG A 403 11.17 12.88 -12.82
N PHE A 404 11.33 14.01 -12.12
CA PHE A 404 10.87 14.14 -10.74
C PHE A 404 9.38 13.90 -10.61
N GLY A 405 8.57 14.61 -11.39
CA GLY A 405 7.12 14.48 -11.32
C GLY A 405 6.61 13.05 -11.57
N THR A 406 7.25 12.32 -12.48
CA THR A 406 6.90 10.92 -12.79
C THR A 406 7.23 9.98 -11.62
N CYS A 407 8.41 10.12 -10.99
CA CYS A 407 8.79 9.30 -9.81
C CYS A 407 7.82 9.51 -8.63
N TYR A 408 7.51 10.76 -8.30
CA TYR A 408 6.64 11.09 -7.16
C TYR A 408 5.17 10.71 -7.39
N CYS A 409 4.70 10.67 -8.64
CA CYS A 409 3.35 10.23 -8.99
C CYS A 409 3.17 8.71 -8.79
N LEU A 410 4.14 7.89 -9.20
CA LEU A 410 4.03 6.42 -9.13
C LEU A 410 4.02 5.87 -7.70
N VAL A 411 4.73 6.50 -6.77
CA VAL A 411 4.66 6.19 -5.32
C VAL A 411 3.23 6.28 -4.78
N SER A 412 2.41 7.15 -5.38
CA SER A 412 1.04 7.38 -4.93
C SER A 412 0.06 6.27 -5.37
N PHE A 413 0.44 5.41 -6.33
CA PHE A 413 -0.40 4.37 -6.94
C PHE A 413 0.06 2.91 -6.69
N ALA A 414 1.24 2.66 -6.11
CA ALA A 414 1.92 1.34 -6.06
C ALA A 414 1.29 0.22 -5.19
N ARG A 415 -0.01 0.26 -4.90
CA ARG A 415 -0.68 -0.67 -3.96
C ARG A 415 -1.98 -1.31 -4.49
N GLU A 416 -2.25 -1.26 -5.79
CA GLU A 416 -3.55 -1.69 -6.33
C GLU A 416 -3.38 -2.48 -7.63
N LEU A 417 -4.11 -3.60 -7.77
CA LEU A 417 -4.30 -4.26 -9.05
C LEU A 417 -4.96 -3.31 -10.05
N THR A 418 -4.40 -3.25 -11.25
CA THR A 418 -5.00 -2.57 -12.40
C THR A 418 -6.32 -3.25 -12.80
N GLN A 419 -7.18 -2.55 -13.54
CA GLN A 419 -8.44 -3.11 -14.04
C GLN A 419 -8.21 -4.36 -14.92
N GLU A 420 -7.14 -4.34 -15.73
CA GLU A 420 -6.76 -5.47 -16.59
C GLU A 420 -6.38 -6.71 -15.79
N GLU A 421 -5.58 -6.57 -14.73
CA GLU A 421 -5.20 -7.69 -13.86
C GLU A 421 -6.41 -8.27 -13.12
N ARG A 422 -7.34 -7.42 -12.68
CA ARG A 422 -8.60 -7.87 -12.06
C ARG A 422 -9.45 -8.65 -13.06
N GLN A 423 -9.56 -8.16 -14.28
CA GLN A 423 -10.28 -8.83 -15.35
C GLN A 423 -9.69 -10.20 -15.65
N GLN A 424 -8.36 -10.29 -15.84
CA GLN A 424 -7.66 -11.55 -16.10
C GLN A 424 -7.93 -12.60 -15.01
N PHE A 425 -7.96 -12.18 -13.74
CA PHE A 425 -8.32 -13.09 -12.65
C PHE A 425 -9.76 -13.60 -12.78
N THR A 426 -10.74 -12.70 -12.94
CA THR A 426 -12.15 -13.10 -13.10
C THR A 426 -12.40 -13.96 -14.33
N ASP A 427 -11.67 -13.70 -15.42
CA ASP A 427 -11.72 -14.49 -16.65
C ASP A 427 -11.17 -15.90 -16.44
N ALA A 428 -10.05 -16.04 -15.71
CA ALA A 428 -9.47 -17.32 -15.37
C ALA A 428 -10.41 -18.16 -14.48
N VAL A 429 -11.07 -17.53 -13.50
CA VAL A 429 -12.05 -18.22 -12.65
C VAL A 429 -13.24 -18.71 -13.48
N ARG A 430 -13.78 -17.87 -14.37
CA ARG A 430 -14.87 -18.27 -15.28
C ARG A 430 -14.44 -19.38 -16.24
N CYS A 431 -13.20 -19.36 -16.71
CA CYS A 431 -12.64 -20.46 -17.47
C CYS A 431 -12.67 -21.76 -16.66
N LEU A 432 -12.23 -21.75 -15.40
CA LEU A 432 -12.24 -22.95 -14.55
C LEU A 432 -13.67 -23.46 -14.29
N GLN A 433 -14.63 -22.55 -14.16
CA GLN A 433 -16.07 -22.83 -14.09
C GLN A 433 -16.67 -23.36 -15.41
N SER A 434 -15.92 -23.33 -16.52
CA SER A 434 -16.37 -23.84 -17.81
C SER A 434 -15.71 -25.16 -18.20
N ILE A 435 -14.58 -25.52 -17.57
CA ILE A 435 -13.87 -26.77 -17.85
C ILE A 435 -14.67 -27.94 -17.29
N PRO A 436 -15.13 -28.90 -18.11
CA PRO A 436 -15.87 -30.06 -17.62
C PRO A 436 -15.04 -30.94 -16.69
N THR A 437 -15.69 -31.55 -15.70
CA THR A 437 -15.06 -32.49 -14.78
C THR A 437 -14.50 -33.74 -15.47
N THR A 438 -13.32 -34.18 -15.03
CA THR A 438 -12.67 -35.42 -15.49
C THR A 438 -12.96 -36.62 -14.60
N LEU A 439 -13.85 -36.50 -13.61
CA LEU A 439 -14.24 -37.61 -12.73
C LEU A 439 -14.78 -38.81 -13.54
N ALA A 440 -14.44 -40.01 -13.09
CA ALA A 440 -14.94 -41.25 -13.67
C ALA A 440 -16.45 -41.43 -13.45
N ASP A 441 -17.11 -42.22 -14.31
CA ASP A 441 -18.58 -42.33 -14.33
C ASP A 441 -19.18 -42.92 -13.04
N ASP A 442 -18.42 -43.78 -12.34
CA ASP A 442 -18.78 -44.31 -11.02
C ASP A 442 -18.75 -43.21 -9.94
N LEU A 443 -17.73 -42.37 -9.94
CA LEU A 443 -17.65 -41.22 -9.04
C LEU A 443 -18.73 -40.17 -9.36
N ARG A 444 -19.09 -39.98 -10.64
CA ARG A 444 -20.19 -39.08 -11.02
C ARG A 444 -21.55 -39.52 -10.49
N GLN A 445 -21.77 -40.82 -10.25
CA GLN A 445 -22.99 -41.29 -9.60
C GLN A 445 -23.04 -40.91 -8.11
N ILE A 446 -21.88 -40.85 -7.47
CA ILE A 446 -21.74 -40.45 -6.06
C ILE A 446 -21.77 -38.91 -5.96
N TYR A 447 -21.16 -38.21 -6.90
CA TYR A 447 -21.03 -36.74 -6.90
C TYR A 447 -21.74 -36.11 -8.11
N PRO A 448 -23.06 -36.28 -8.28
CA PRO A 448 -23.77 -35.81 -9.47
C PRO A 448 -23.77 -34.28 -9.62
N GLY A 449 -23.57 -33.53 -8.53
CA GLY A 449 -23.43 -32.08 -8.56
C GLY A 449 -22.10 -31.56 -9.11
N VAL A 450 -21.07 -32.42 -9.26
CA VAL A 450 -19.79 -32.03 -9.86
C VAL A 450 -19.93 -32.03 -11.37
N GLN A 451 -19.96 -30.84 -11.98
CA GLN A 451 -20.06 -30.67 -13.43
C GLN A 451 -18.77 -30.12 -14.05
N THR A 452 -18.05 -29.31 -13.29
CA THR A 452 -16.88 -28.55 -13.75
C THR A 452 -15.66 -28.79 -12.86
N ARG A 453 -14.46 -28.42 -13.33
CA ARG A 453 -13.26 -28.46 -12.49
C ARG A 453 -13.39 -27.54 -11.27
N TYR A 454 -14.10 -26.41 -11.39
CA TYR A 454 -14.42 -25.57 -10.23
C TYR A 454 -15.31 -26.30 -9.21
N ASP A 455 -16.26 -27.12 -9.66
CA ASP A 455 -17.13 -27.91 -8.78
C ASP A 455 -16.37 -29.02 -8.03
N GLU A 456 -15.24 -29.50 -8.56
CA GLU A 456 -14.37 -30.46 -7.85
C GLU A 456 -13.74 -29.85 -6.59
N PHE A 457 -13.38 -28.55 -6.63
CA PHE A 457 -12.94 -27.81 -5.43
C PHE A 457 -14.09 -27.67 -4.43
N LEU A 458 -15.28 -27.29 -4.90
CA LEU A 458 -16.46 -27.18 -4.06
C LEU A 458 -16.83 -28.52 -3.39
N ALA A 459 -16.86 -29.62 -4.15
CA ALA A 459 -17.19 -30.94 -3.61
C ALA A 459 -16.13 -31.43 -2.62
N THR A 460 -14.85 -31.19 -2.89
CA THR A 460 -13.76 -31.53 -1.98
C THR A 460 -13.94 -30.83 -0.63
N HIS A 461 -14.23 -29.51 -0.65
CA HIS A 461 -14.46 -28.76 0.57
C HIS A 461 -15.72 -29.22 1.32
N ILE A 462 -16.83 -29.46 0.63
CA ILE A 462 -18.06 -30.01 1.23
C ILE A 462 -17.78 -31.36 1.91
N ASN A 463 -17.01 -32.23 1.25
CA ASN A 463 -16.68 -33.56 1.75
C ASN A 463 -15.79 -33.50 3.00
N LEU A 464 -14.77 -32.65 2.98
CA LEU A 464 -13.74 -32.56 4.03
C LEU A 464 -14.06 -31.52 5.12
N THR A 465 -15.19 -30.81 5.04
CA THR A 465 -15.54 -29.72 5.98
C THR A 465 -15.38 -30.11 7.46
N SER A 466 -15.73 -31.34 7.86
CA SER A 466 -15.64 -31.81 9.24
C SER A 466 -14.22 -32.16 9.71
N VAL A 467 -13.23 -32.14 8.82
CA VAL A 467 -11.82 -32.44 9.15
C VAL A 467 -10.87 -31.28 8.84
N ILE A 468 -11.38 -30.19 8.25
CA ILE A 468 -10.58 -29.02 7.86
C ILE A 468 -10.97 -27.72 8.60
N HIS A 469 -11.94 -27.78 9.53
CA HIS A 469 -12.38 -26.63 10.32
C HIS A 469 -12.37 -26.95 11.81
N MET A 470 -11.85 -26.04 12.62
CA MET A 470 -11.60 -26.24 14.06
C MET A 470 -10.77 -27.51 14.32
N THR A 471 -9.84 -27.81 13.40
CA THR A 471 -8.89 -28.92 13.42
C THR A 471 -7.45 -28.40 13.41
N ALA A 472 -6.48 -29.30 13.53
CA ALA A 472 -5.08 -28.95 13.29
C ALA A 472 -4.84 -28.59 11.82
N ASP A 473 -5.53 -29.23 10.89
CA ASP A 473 -5.36 -29.07 9.44
C ASP A 473 -5.71 -27.67 8.93
N PHE A 474 -6.62 -26.96 9.61
CA PHE A 474 -7.34 -25.79 9.09
C PHE A 474 -6.46 -24.82 8.29
N LEU A 475 -5.37 -24.30 8.87
CA LEU A 475 -4.55 -23.28 8.21
C LEU A 475 -3.73 -23.85 7.05
N ALA A 476 -3.05 -24.98 7.26
CA ALA A 476 -2.21 -25.63 6.25
C ALA A 476 -3.03 -26.17 5.07
N TRP A 477 -4.20 -26.76 5.36
CA TRP A 477 -5.12 -27.26 4.35
C TRP A 477 -5.63 -26.13 3.46
N HIS A 478 -6.12 -25.03 4.05
CA HIS A 478 -6.62 -23.91 3.27
C HIS A 478 -5.53 -23.21 2.46
N ARG A 479 -4.30 -23.10 3.00
CA ARG A 479 -3.13 -22.61 2.26
C ARG A 479 -2.88 -23.42 0.99
N TYR A 480 -2.80 -24.75 1.11
CA TYR A 480 -2.55 -25.61 -0.04
C TYR A 480 -3.75 -25.69 -1.00
N PHE A 481 -4.97 -25.58 -0.48
CA PHE A 481 -6.19 -25.56 -1.27
C PHE A 481 -6.25 -24.34 -2.21
N ILE A 482 -5.98 -23.14 -1.69
CA ILE A 482 -5.93 -21.93 -2.52
C ILE A 482 -4.72 -21.90 -3.45
N HIS A 483 -3.59 -22.48 -3.04
CA HIS A 483 -2.43 -22.63 -3.90
C HIS A 483 -2.72 -23.56 -5.09
N THR A 484 -3.36 -24.70 -4.85
CA THR A 484 -3.76 -25.61 -5.94
C THR A 484 -4.78 -24.97 -6.87
N PHE A 485 -5.67 -24.12 -6.33
CA PHE A 485 -6.58 -23.32 -7.15
C PHE A 485 -5.81 -22.35 -8.05
N GLU A 486 -4.83 -21.62 -7.52
CA GLU A 486 -3.95 -20.75 -8.30
C GLU A 486 -3.22 -21.53 -9.42
N GLN A 487 -2.66 -22.70 -9.10
CA GLN A 487 -2.00 -23.56 -10.08
C GLN A 487 -2.95 -23.99 -11.21
N ASP A 488 -4.21 -24.28 -10.91
CA ASP A 488 -5.21 -24.60 -11.92
C ASP A 488 -5.60 -23.38 -12.77
N LEU A 489 -5.71 -22.19 -12.18
CA LEU A 489 -5.91 -20.96 -12.95
C LEU A 489 -4.76 -20.72 -13.94
N GLN A 490 -3.52 -20.93 -13.50
CA GLN A 490 -2.32 -20.74 -14.31
C GLN A 490 -2.20 -21.79 -15.41
N SER A 491 -2.27 -23.07 -15.04
CA SER A 491 -2.02 -24.19 -15.96
C SER A 491 -3.17 -24.49 -16.91
N LYS A 492 -4.43 -24.35 -16.47
CA LYS A 492 -5.62 -24.70 -17.28
C LYS A 492 -6.28 -23.50 -17.92
N CYS A 493 -6.12 -22.31 -17.34
CA CYS A 493 -6.80 -21.08 -17.78
C CYS A 493 -5.86 -19.94 -18.18
N GLN A 494 -4.55 -20.21 -18.32
CA GLN A 494 -3.54 -19.26 -18.78
C GLN A 494 -3.49 -17.97 -17.95
N TYR A 495 -3.85 -18.06 -16.67
CA TYR A 495 -3.68 -16.94 -15.75
C TYR A 495 -2.19 -16.66 -15.55
N THR A 496 -1.76 -15.43 -15.80
CA THR A 496 -0.34 -15.04 -15.63
C THR A 496 -0.09 -14.24 -14.36
N GLY A 497 -1.16 -13.85 -13.69
CA GLY A 497 -1.10 -13.17 -12.41
C GLY A 497 -0.94 -14.14 -11.25
N SER A 498 -1.20 -13.59 -10.08
CA SER A 498 -0.98 -14.21 -8.79
C SER A 498 -2.23 -14.06 -7.94
N LEU A 499 -2.50 -15.04 -7.08
CA LEU A 499 -3.76 -15.10 -6.34
C LEU A 499 -3.98 -13.83 -5.51
N PRO A 500 -5.08 -13.09 -5.73
CA PRO A 500 -5.33 -11.88 -5.00
C PRO A 500 -5.96 -12.15 -3.62
N TYR A 501 -5.72 -11.26 -2.65
CA TYR A 501 -6.32 -11.30 -1.32
C TYR A 501 -7.22 -10.08 -1.05
N TRP A 502 -8.31 -10.32 -0.31
CA TRP A 502 -9.24 -9.28 0.14
C TRP A 502 -8.83 -8.74 1.50
N ASP A 503 -8.27 -7.53 1.55
CA ASP A 503 -7.99 -6.86 2.82
C ASP A 503 -9.26 -6.30 3.44
N TRP A 504 -9.90 -7.11 4.29
CA TRP A 504 -11.17 -6.78 4.93
C TRP A 504 -11.16 -5.44 5.66
N GLY A 505 -10.02 -5.04 6.23
CA GLY A 505 -9.91 -3.84 7.06
C GLY A 505 -10.29 -2.57 6.31
N LEU A 506 -10.10 -2.56 4.98
CA LEU A 506 -10.46 -1.44 4.11
C LEU A 506 -11.98 -1.32 3.90
N ASP A 507 -12.67 -2.46 3.88
CA ASP A 507 -14.08 -2.55 3.51
C ASP A 507 -15.00 -2.78 4.71
N ALA A 508 -14.46 -3.04 5.89
CA ALA A 508 -15.20 -3.51 7.06
C ALA A 508 -16.41 -2.63 7.42
N GLU A 509 -16.32 -1.31 7.28
CA GLU A 509 -17.42 -0.38 7.60
C GLU A 509 -18.56 -0.43 6.58
N ASN A 510 -18.24 -0.54 5.29
CA ASN A 510 -19.21 -0.48 4.20
C ASN A 510 -18.84 -1.47 3.08
N PRO A 511 -18.89 -2.79 3.33
CA PRO A 511 -18.41 -3.79 2.38
C PRO A 511 -19.18 -3.77 1.05
N HIS A 512 -20.48 -3.43 1.09
CA HIS A 512 -21.33 -3.31 -0.08
C HIS A 512 -20.93 -2.18 -1.05
N LEU A 513 -20.08 -1.24 -0.62
CA LEU A 513 -19.52 -0.17 -1.46
C LEU A 513 -18.12 -0.49 -1.98
N SER A 514 -17.55 -1.64 -1.59
CA SER A 514 -16.24 -2.07 -2.08
C SER A 514 -16.28 -2.30 -3.59
N VAL A 515 -15.17 -2.01 -4.26
CA VAL A 515 -15.00 -2.34 -5.69
C VAL A 515 -15.09 -3.83 -5.97
N LEU A 516 -14.95 -4.66 -4.93
CA LEU A 516 -15.18 -6.10 -5.02
C LEU A 516 -16.63 -6.44 -5.34
N PHE A 517 -17.56 -5.59 -4.89
CA PHE A 517 -18.98 -5.88 -4.89
C PHE A 517 -19.82 -4.86 -5.66
N ASN A 518 -19.18 -3.98 -6.44
CA ASN A 518 -19.84 -2.86 -7.10
C ASN A 518 -20.58 -3.27 -8.39
N GLY A 519 -20.40 -4.50 -8.89
CA GLY A 519 -21.07 -5.01 -10.08
C GLY A 519 -20.38 -4.66 -11.41
N ASP A 520 -19.27 -3.92 -11.39
CA ASP A 520 -18.52 -3.62 -12.60
C ASP A 520 -17.83 -4.87 -13.16
N GLU A 521 -17.42 -4.83 -14.43
CA GLU A 521 -16.74 -5.95 -15.11
C GLU A 521 -15.39 -6.35 -14.49
N TYR A 522 -14.81 -5.48 -13.65
CA TYR A 522 -13.55 -5.70 -12.94
C TYR A 522 -13.74 -6.11 -11.47
N SER A 523 -14.99 -6.36 -11.05
CA SER A 523 -15.37 -6.73 -9.69
C SER A 523 -15.53 -8.24 -9.54
N MET A 524 -15.78 -8.69 -8.31
CA MET A 524 -16.17 -10.07 -8.03
C MET A 524 -17.68 -10.29 -8.15
N GLY A 525 -18.38 -9.45 -8.93
CA GLY A 525 -19.84 -9.44 -9.07
C GLY A 525 -20.51 -8.51 -8.05
N SER A 526 -21.77 -8.17 -8.28
CA SER A 526 -22.53 -7.30 -7.37
C SER A 526 -22.89 -7.98 -6.04
N ASN A 527 -23.56 -7.24 -5.16
CA ASN A 527 -24.34 -7.83 -4.08
C ASN A 527 -25.51 -8.67 -4.64
N GLY A 528 -26.15 -9.46 -3.79
CA GLY A 528 -27.43 -10.08 -4.15
C GLY A 528 -28.53 -9.04 -4.29
N ALA A 529 -29.49 -9.30 -5.18
CA ALA A 529 -30.67 -8.46 -5.33
C ALA A 529 -31.35 -8.24 -3.96
N PHE A 530 -31.68 -6.99 -3.65
CA PHE A 530 -32.23 -6.63 -2.34
C PHE A 530 -33.59 -7.27 -2.10
N ILE A 531 -33.75 -7.95 -0.96
CA ILE A 531 -35.03 -8.50 -0.51
C ILE A 531 -35.49 -7.72 0.74
N PRO A 532 -36.58 -6.94 0.65
CA PRO A 532 -37.07 -6.12 1.76
C PRO A 532 -37.72 -6.98 2.87
N ASN A 533 -37.80 -6.41 4.08
CA ASN A 533 -38.55 -6.96 5.22
C ASN A 533 -38.17 -8.39 5.61
N ARG A 534 -36.86 -8.70 5.61
CA ARG A 534 -36.34 -9.98 6.10
C ARG A 534 -36.02 -9.88 7.59
N ASP A 535 -36.36 -10.94 8.32
CA ASP A 535 -35.93 -11.15 9.70
C ASP A 535 -34.51 -11.75 9.74
N PRO A 536 -33.77 -11.58 10.87
CA PRO A 536 -32.49 -12.27 11.07
C PRO A 536 -32.59 -13.77 10.82
N ALA A 537 -31.64 -14.31 10.07
CA ALA A 537 -31.64 -15.70 9.64
C ALA A 537 -31.07 -16.61 10.72
N TYR A 538 -31.83 -17.63 11.14
CA TYR A 538 -31.33 -18.63 12.09
C TYR A 538 -30.39 -19.62 11.38
N TRP A 539 -29.27 -19.93 12.01
CA TRP A 539 -28.31 -20.94 11.56
C TRP A 539 -28.43 -22.20 12.44
N PRO A 540 -28.96 -23.32 11.91
CA PRO A 540 -29.25 -24.51 12.70
C PRO A 540 -28.04 -25.15 13.40
N SER A 541 -26.92 -25.35 12.71
CA SER A 541 -25.78 -26.08 13.28
C SER A 541 -25.11 -25.37 14.44
N ILE A 542 -24.96 -24.05 14.37
CA ILE A 542 -24.29 -23.24 15.39
C ILE A 542 -25.26 -22.57 16.37
N HIS A 543 -26.58 -22.71 16.17
CA HIS A 543 -27.62 -22.15 17.02
C HIS A 543 -27.54 -20.62 17.20
N GLU A 544 -27.16 -19.89 16.15
CA GLU A 544 -27.00 -18.42 16.14
C GLU A 544 -27.93 -17.75 15.13
N TYR A 545 -28.29 -16.49 15.40
CA TYR A 545 -29.00 -15.64 14.45
C TYR A 545 -28.03 -14.71 13.73
N ILE A 546 -28.09 -14.72 12.41
CA ILE A 546 -27.30 -13.84 11.54
C ILE A 546 -28.17 -12.63 11.19
N PRO A 547 -27.71 -11.39 11.45
CA PRO A 547 -28.46 -10.20 11.09
C PRO A 547 -28.61 -10.11 9.56
N VAL A 548 -29.66 -9.45 9.09
CA VAL A 548 -29.86 -9.27 7.64
C VAL A 548 -28.82 -8.32 7.05
N GLY A 549 -28.31 -8.67 5.88
CA GLY A 549 -27.43 -7.81 5.09
C GLY A 549 -28.21 -6.86 4.18
N THR A 550 -27.51 -6.26 3.23
CA THR A 550 -28.05 -5.29 2.27
C THR A 550 -28.52 -5.92 0.95
N GLY A 551 -28.47 -7.25 0.82
CA GLY A 551 -28.81 -7.98 -0.41
C GLY A 551 -29.91 -9.03 -0.17
N GLY A 552 -29.58 -10.29 -0.45
CA GLY A 552 -30.40 -11.47 -0.14
C GLY A 552 -30.72 -12.36 -1.33
N GLY A 553 -30.76 -11.81 -2.54
CA GLY A 553 -31.08 -12.51 -3.78
C GLY A 553 -29.85 -12.95 -4.58
N CYS A 554 -30.08 -13.25 -5.86
CA CYS A 554 -29.01 -13.56 -6.81
C CYS A 554 -28.13 -12.32 -7.06
N VAL A 555 -26.83 -12.53 -7.26
CA VAL A 555 -25.93 -11.54 -7.86
C VAL A 555 -26.49 -11.15 -9.23
N TYR A 556 -26.61 -9.84 -9.49
CA TYR A 556 -27.35 -9.32 -10.64
C TYR A 556 -26.47 -8.60 -11.67
N GLU A 557 -25.23 -8.23 -11.31
CA GLU A 557 -24.28 -7.52 -12.17
C GLU A 557 -22.85 -8.07 -11.97
N GLY A 558 -21.97 -7.78 -12.94
CA GLY A 558 -20.56 -8.19 -12.94
C GLY A 558 -20.29 -9.60 -13.51
N PRO A 559 -19.03 -10.06 -13.48
CA PRO A 559 -18.59 -11.26 -14.22
C PRO A 559 -19.30 -12.56 -13.85
N PHE A 560 -19.82 -12.65 -12.63
CA PHE A 560 -20.44 -13.86 -12.06
C PHE A 560 -21.97 -13.77 -11.95
N SER A 561 -22.63 -12.78 -12.56
CA SER A 561 -24.10 -12.67 -12.53
C SER A 561 -24.82 -13.84 -13.22
N ASN A 562 -24.19 -14.43 -14.24
CA ASN A 562 -24.69 -15.61 -14.96
C ASN A 562 -24.04 -16.93 -14.48
N TYR A 563 -23.26 -16.90 -13.41
CA TYR A 563 -22.64 -18.10 -12.87
C TYR A 563 -23.67 -18.93 -12.09
N THR A 564 -23.67 -20.24 -12.38
CA THR A 564 -24.53 -21.23 -11.75
C THR A 564 -23.72 -22.04 -10.75
N VAL A 565 -24.10 -21.98 -9.47
CA VAL A 565 -23.59 -22.86 -8.43
C VAL A 565 -24.33 -24.19 -8.54
N ASN A 566 -23.61 -25.31 -8.63
CA ASN A 566 -24.20 -26.62 -8.94
C ASN A 566 -24.52 -27.49 -7.71
N MET A 567 -24.08 -27.08 -6.51
CA MET A 567 -24.22 -27.83 -5.26
C MET A 567 -24.57 -26.90 -4.08
N GLY A 568 -25.23 -27.48 -3.08
CA GLY A 568 -25.72 -26.75 -1.91
C GLY A 568 -27.08 -26.08 -2.15
N PRO A 569 -27.61 -25.35 -1.15
CA PRO A 569 -27.01 -25.10 0.18
C PRO A 569 -26.92 -26.35 1.06
N ILE A 570 -25.89 -26.46 1.89
CA ILE A 570 -25.63 -27.55 2.83
C ILE A 570 -26.13 -27.19 4.22
N ASP A 571 -25.64 -26.07 4.77
CA ASP A 571 -25.98 -25.60 6.12
C ASP A 571 -25.70 -24.10 6.23
N GLY A 572 -26.47 -23.31 5.48
CA GLY A 572 -26.41 -21.84 5.51
C GLY A 572 -27.54 -21.22 6.33
N ALA A 573 -27.26 -20.10 7.01
CA ALA A 573 -28.26 -19.36 7.78
C ALA A 573 -29.47 -18.96 6.90
N GLY A 574 -30.68 -19.35 7.30
CA GLY A 574 -31.92 -19.06 6.57
C GLY A 574 -32.04 -19.73 5.20
N GLN A 575 -31.21 -20.73 4.91
CA GLN A 575 -31.24 -21.49 3.66
C GLN A 575 -31.79 -22.90 3.89
N GLN A 576 -32.52 -23.42 2.90
CA GLN A 576 -33.00 -24.80 2.94
C GLN A 576 -31.89 -25.73 2.45
N ALA A 577 -31.45 -26.63 3.33
CA ALA A 577 -30.45 -27.63 3.00
C ALA A 577 -30.96 -28.64 1.95
N VAL A 578 -30.07 -29.02 1.04
CA VAL A 578 -30.27 -30.15 0.11
C VAL A 578 -30.40 -31.47 0.88
N ASN A 579 -31.12 -32.44 0.31
CA ASN A 579 -31.29 -33.75 0.95
C ASN A 579 -29.99 -34.55 0.92
N TYR A 580 -29.25 -34.42 -0.17
CA TYR A 580 -27.96 -35.05 -0.39
C TYR A 580 -26.91 -34.00 -0.75
N ARG A 581 -25.82 -33.96 0.00
CA ARG A 581 -24.82 -32.88 -0.06
C ARG A 581 -24.15 -32.68 -1.42
N PHE A 582 -24.15 -33.72 -2.25
CA PHE A 582 -23.57 -33.69 -3.59
C PHE A 582 -24.63 -33.82 -4.70
N GLU A 583 -25.92 -33.62 -4.38
CA GLU A 583 -26.96 -33.63 -5.41
C GLU A 583 -26.79 -32.46 -6.39
N HIS A 584 -27.10 -32.69 -7.66
CA HIS A 584 -27.05 -31.64 -8.66
C HIS A 584 -28.23 -30.70 -8.48
N HIS A 585 -27.94 -29.52 -7.92
CA HIS A 585 -28.94 -28.51 -7.56
C HIS A 585 -28.49 -27.15 -8.10
N PRO A 586 -28.67 -26.89 -9.42
CA PRO A 586 -28.22 -25.65 -10.04
C PRO A 586 -29.03 -24.45 -9.54
N HIS A 587 -28.34 -23.45 -9.01
CA HIS A 587 -28.93 -22.19 -8.60
C HIS A 587 -27.98 -21.01 -8.86
N CYS A 588 -28.53 -19.78 -8.87
CA CYS A 588 -27.70 -18.58 -8.99
C CYS A 588 -26.78 -18.42 -7.77
N LEU A 589 -25.64 -17.75 -7.97
CA LEU A 589 -24.84 -17.22 -6.86
C LEU A 589 -25.66 -16.17 -6.09
N LYS A 590 -25.89 -16.40 -4.79
CA LYS A 590 -26.60 -15.46 -3.91
C LYS A 590 -25.63 -14.83 -2.92
N ARG A 591 -25.85 -13.55 -2.59
CA ARG A 591 -25.08 -12.80 -1.59
C ARG A 591 -26.00 -11.95 -0.72
N ASP A 592 -25.58 -11.71 0.52
CA ASP A 592 -26.26 -10.81 1.44
C ASP A 592 -25.23 -10.02 2.25
N ILE A 593 -24.51 -9.13 1.55
CA ILE A 593 -23.37 -8.42 2.13
C ILE A 593 -23.78 -7.69 3.40
N ASN A 594 -23.04 -7.90 4.47
CA ASN A 594 -23.46 -7.60 5.83
C ASN A 594 -22.48 -6.67 6.56
N PRO A 595 -22.68 -5.33 6.48
CA PRO A 595 -21.87 -4.35 7.19
C PRO A 595 -21.86 -4.51 8.71
N THR A 596 -22.90 -5.10 9.29
CA THR A 596 -22.98 -5.32 10.75
C THR A 596 -21.99 -6.40 11.17
N VAL A 597 -21.94 -7.50 10.42
CA VAL A 597 -21.00 -8.60 10.67
C VAL A 597 -19.58 -8.14 10.42
N THR A 598 -19.30 -7.47 9.30
CA THR A 598 -17.93 -7.09 8.94
C THR A 598 -17.32 -6.08 9.93
N ARG A 599 -18.09 -5.08 10.38
CA ARG A 599 -17.64 -4.11 11.41
C ARG A 599 -17.31 -4.77 12.74
N ALA A 600 -18.06 -5.81 13.08
CA ALA A 600 -17.90 -6.52 14.34
C ALA A 600 -16.80 -7.59 14.31
N SER A 601 -16.12 -7.82 13.18
CA SER A 601 -15.25 -8.99 13.03
C SER A 601 -13.96 -8.78 12.24
N VAL A 602 -13.95 -7.96 11.19
CA VAL A 602 -12.84 -7.93 10.21
C VAL A 602 -12.24 -6.53 9.99
N THR A 603 -12.41 -5.62 10.94
CA THR A 603 -11.71 -4.31 10.92
C THR A 603 -10.20 -4.49 11.12
N PHE A 604 -9.39 -3.51 10.72
CA PHE A 604 -7.94 -3.49 11.04
C PHE A 604 -7.63 -3.75 12.52
N ARG A 605 -8.48 -3.26 13.43
CA ARG A 605 -8.32 -3.49 14.88
C ARG A 605 -8.40 -4.98 15.21
N HIS A 606 -9.48 -5.66 14.85
CA HIS A 606 -9.66 -7.10 15.07
C HIS A 606 -8.52 -7.94 14.45
N ILE A 607 -8.10 -7.61 13.23
CA ILE A 607 -6.98 -8.31 12.56
C ILE A 607 -5.67 -8.10 13.34
N THR A 608 -5.37 -6.87 13.75
CA THR A 608 -4.15 -6.55 14.51
C THR A 608 -4.17 -7.17 15.90
N GLU A 609 -5.32 -7.13 16.59
CA GLU A 609 -5.49 -7.75 17.91
C GLU A 609 -5.34 -9.27 17.83
N LEU A 610 -5.87 -9.92 16.79
CA LEU A 610 -5.66 -11.36 16.54
C LEU A 610 -4.17 -11.71 16.39
N ILE A 611 -3.44 -10.94 15.58
CA ILE A 611 -2.02 -11.20 15.32
C ILE A 611 -1.13 -10.97 16.56
N LEU A 612 -1.39 -9.88 17.30
CA LEU A 612 -0.50 -9.43 18.37
C LEU A 612 -0.86 -9.95 19.77
N SER A 613 -2.09 -10.44 19.98
CA SER A 613 -2.54 -10.81 21.34
C SER A 613 -2.51 -12.32 21.62
N TYR A 614 -2.34 -13.15 20.60
CA TYR A 614 -2.38 -14.61 20.74
C TYR A 614 -1.08 -15.21 20.20
N ASP A 615 -0.19 -15.62 21.11
CA ASP A 615 1.18 -16.03 20.76
C ASP A 615 1.31 -17.53 20.45
N THR A 616 0.31 -18.34 20.79
CA THR A 616 0.27 -19.78 20.53
C THR A 616 -0.73 -20.12 19.43
N ILE A 617 -0.43 -21.19 18.67
CA ILE A 617 -1.22 -21.55 17.51
C ILE A 617 -2.66 -21.92 17.89
N GLU A 618 -2.89 -22.55 19.06
CA GLU A 618 -4.22 -22.94 19.49
C GLU A 618 -5.15 -21.75 19.70
N TRP A 619 -4.65 -20.70 20.33
CA TRP A 619 -5.41 -19.47 20.55
C TRP A 619 -5.56 -18.66 19.27
N PHE A 620 -4.49 -18.56 18.48
CA PHE A 620 -4.53 -17.83 17.21
C PHE A 620 -5.58 -18.41 16.27
N GLN A 621 -5.52 -19.71 15.96
CA GLN A 621 -6.48 -20.34 15.06
C GLN A 621 -7.88 -20.45 15.68
N GLY A 622 -7.96 -20.65 17.00
CA GLY A 622 -9.23 -20.77 17.71
C GLY A 622 -10.03 -19.46 17.67
N VAL A 623 -9.39 -18.33 17.99
CA VAL A 623 -10.03 -17.01 17.94
C VAL A 623 -10.33 -16.58 16.51
N MET A 624 -9.44 -16.89 15.56
CA MET A 624 -9.65 -16.64 14.13
C MET A 624 -10.95 -17.27 13.63
N GLN A 625 -11.21 -18.54 13.99
CA GLN A 625 -12.36 -19.33 13.52
C GLN A 625 -13.63 -19.15 14.34
N LYS A 626 -13.56 -18.44 15.49
CA LYS A 626 -14.61 -18.42 16.50
C LYS A 626 -14.92 -19.85 17.01
N ASP A 627 -13.85 -20.57 17.34
CA ASP A 627 -13.93 -21.89 17.95
C ASP A 627 -14.53 -21.81 19.36
N PRO A 628 -15.57 -22.60 19.68
CA PRO A 628 -16.21 -22.57 21.00
C PRO A 628 -15.28 -22.95 22.16
N ARG A 629 -14.17 -23.65 21.88
CA ARG A 629 -13.14 -24.00 22.87
C ARG A 629 -12.29 -22.80 23.31
N PHE A 630 -12.30 -21.71 22.52
CA PHE A 630 -11.52 -20.49 22.75
C PHE A 630 -12.43 -19.25 22.80
N PRO A 631 -13.33 -19.13 23.80
CA PRO A 631 -14.35 -18.10 23.81
C PRO A 631 -13.77 -16.71 24.12
N VAL A 632 -13.92 -15.79 23.16
CA VAL A 632 -13.61 -14.36 23.34
C VAL A 632 -14.88 -13.53 23.13
N PRO A 633 -15.49 -12.94 24.19
CA PRO A 633 -16.75 -12.22 24.08
C PRO A 633 -16.72 -10.99 23.16
N SER A 634 -15.58 -10.32 23.06
CA SER A 634 -15.39 -9.15 22.20
C SER A 634 -15.25 -9.50 20.71
N VAL A 635 -15.15 -10.79 20.37
CA VAL A 635 -14.96 -11.28 18.99
C VAL A 635 -16.15 -12.18 18.65
N PRO A 636 -17.27 -11.61 18.17
CA PRO A 636 -18.52 -12.35 17.96
C PRO A 636 -18.41 -13.38 16.83
N TYR A 637 -17.64 -13.09 15.77
CA TYR A 637 -17.53 -13.99 14.61
C TYR A 637 -16.11 -14.49 14.31
N GLY A 638 -15.05 -13.90 14.88
CA GLY A 638 -13.68 -14.16 14.40
C GLY A 638 -13.46 -13.61 12.98
N VAL A 639 -12.20 -13.46 12.56
CA VAL A 639 -11.93 -12.88 11.22
C VAL A 639 -12.29 -13.85 10.08
N HIS A 640 -12.20 -15.17 10.31
CA HIS A 640 -12.57 -16.19 9.32
C HIS A 640 -14.08 -16.23 9.10
N ARG A 641 -14.87 -16.60 10.11
CA ARG A 641 -16.33 -16.64 9.99
C ARG A 641 -16.90 -15.24 9.71
N GLY A 642 -16.28 -14.17 10.23
CA GLY A 642 -16.65 -12.79 9.91
C GLY A 642 -16.55 -12.45 8.42
N GLY A 643 -15.50 -12.91 7.73
CA GLY A 643 -15.35 -12.71 6.28
C GLY A 643 -16.39 -13.50 5.47
N HIS A 644 -16.64 -14.76 5.85
CA HIS A 644 -17.68 -15.60 5.23
C HIS A 644 -19.09 -15.02 5.38
N VAL A 645 -19.52 -14.84 6.62
CA VAL A 645 -20.85 -14.33 6.98
C VAL A 645 -21.03 -12.87 6.57
N GLY A 646 -19.93 -12.12 6.46
CA GLY A 646 -19.90 -10.75 5.94
C GLY A 646 -20.32 -10.66 4.47
N VAL A 647 -20.08 -11.68 3.65
CA VAL A 647 -20.58 -11.77 2.26
C VAL A 647 -21.97 -12.43 2.24
N GLY A 648 -22.19 -13.43 3.10
CA GLY A 648 -23.47 -14.08 3.34
C GLY A 648 -23.90 -15.05 2.23
N MET A 649 -25.03 -15.71 2.45
CA MET A 649 -25.63 -16.68 1.52
C MET A 649 -24.68 -17.82 1.13
N VAL A 650 -24.23 -17.93 -0.12
CA VAL A 650 -23.35 -19.03 -0.56
C VAL A 650 -22.03 -19.00 0.20
N MET A 651 -21.41 -17.82 0.29
CA MET A 651 -20.18 -17.61 1.07
C MET A 651 -20.40 -17.79 2.58
N GLY A 652 -21.64 -17.62 3.05
CA GLY A 652 -22.00 -17.86 4.46
C GLY A 652 -22.27 -19.32 4.80
N ASP A 653 -22.41 -20.22 3.82
CA ASP A 653 -22.54 -21.65 4.04
C ASP A 653 -21.16 -22.25 4.31
N ALA A 654 -20.91 -22.69 5.54
CA ALA A 654 -19.57 -23.14 5.94
C ALA A 654 -19.00 -24.20 4.98
N ALA A 655 -19.80 -25.19 4.58
CA ALA A 655 -19.35 -26.24 3.68
C ALA A 655 -19.38 -25.81 2.20
N GLY A 656 -20.42 -25.07 1.80
CA GLY A 656 -20.64 -24.63 0.42
C GLY A 656 -19.88 -23.37 0.00
N SER A 657 -19.14 -22.73 0.92
CA SER A 657 -18.54 -21.40 0.71
C SER A 657 -17.62 -21.26 -0.52
N PRO A 658 -16.84 -22.27 -0.97
CA PRO A 658 -16.06 -22.15 -2.22
C PRO A 658 -16.92 -21.98 -3.48
N GLY A 659 -18.23 -22.23 -3.37
CA GLY A 659 -19.19 -21.92 -4.42
C GLY A 659 -19.26 -20.42 -4.72
N ASP A 660 -18.82 -19.53 -3.83
CA ASP A 660 -18.59 -18.13 -4.13
C ASP A 660 -17.11 -17.89 -4.47
N PRO A 661 -16.77 -17.33 -5.66
CA PRO A 661 -15.39 -16.98 -6.01
C PRO A 661 -14.66 -16.06 -5.00
N MET A 662 -15.39 -15.34 -4.15
CA MET A 662 -14.82 -14.57 -3.05
C MET A 662 -14.10 -15.42 -2.01
N PHE A 663 -14.39 -16.72 -1.94
CA PHE A 663 -13.73 -17.66 -1.04
C PHE A 663 -12.22 -17.60 -1.14
N TYR A 664 -11.68 -17.62 -2.36
CA TYR A 664 -10.24 -17.68 -2.58
C TYR A 664 -9.54 -16.38 -2.16
N LEU A 665 -10.18 -15.23 -2.38
CA LEU A 665 -9.67 -13.92 -1.92
C LEU A 665 -9.72 -13.79 -0.40
N HIS A 666 -10.78 -14.31 0.23
CA HIS A 666 -10.91 -14.35 1.67
C HIS A 666 -9.84 -15.25 2.29
N HIS A 667 -9.65 -16.46 1.77
CA HIS A 667 -8.66 -17.40 2.31
C HIS A 667 -7.22 -17.03 2.01
N ALA A 668 -6.94 -16.31 0.91
CA ALA A 668 -5.64 -15.67 0.71
C ALA A 668 -5.34 -14.61 1.79
N GLN A 669 -6.35 -13.88 2.28
CA GLN A 669 -6.17 -12.96 3.41
C GLN A 669 -6.03 -13.71 4.75
N ILE A 670 -6.72 -14.83 4.94
CA ILE A 670 -6.52 -15.71 6.11
C ILE A 670 -5.08 -16.21 6.16
N ASP A 671 -4.60 -16.72 5.03
CA ASP A 671 -3.24 -17.20 4.91
C ASP A 671 -2.22 -16.07 5.13
N ARG A 672 -2.46 -14.88 4.55
CA ARG A 672 -1.64 -13.69 4.83
C ARG A 672 -1.55 -13.37 6.31
N VAL A 673 -2.68 -13.37 7.02
CA VAL A 673 -2.73 -13.09 8.47
C VAL A 673 -1.94 -14.15 9.24
N TRP A 674 -2.01 -15.42 8.83
CA TRP A 674 -1.21 -16.50 9.41
C TRP A 674 0.29 -16.35 9.10
N THR A 675 0.66 -16.06 7.85
CA THR A 675 2.06 -15.82 7.46
C THR A 675 2.67 -14.66 8.25
N ILE A 676 1.94 -13.57 8.46
CA ILE A 676 2.39 -12.46 9.31
C ILE A 676 2.62 -12.94 10.74
N TRP A 677 1.67 -13.71 11.30
CA TRP A 677 1.77 -14.24 12.66
C TRP A 677 2.98 -15.20 12.83
N GLN A 678 3.22 -16.07 11.85
CA GLN A 678 4.41 -16.94 11.80
C GLN A 678 5.70 -16.12 11.71
N GLY A 679 5.70 -15.03 10.94
CA GLY A 679 6.83 -14.13 10.75
C GLY A 679 7.25 -13.32 11.98
N LEU A 680 6.37 -13.18 12.98
CA LEU A 680 6.69 -12.47 14.23
C LEU A 680 7.66 -13.22 15.14
N ASP A 681 7.62 -14.56 15.12
CA ASP A 681 8.55 -15.43 15.85
C ASP A 681 8.71 -16.78 15.12
N PRO A 682 9.51 -16.80 14.02
CA PRO A 682 9.60 -17.98 13.16
C PRO A 682 10.10 -19.23 13.87
N ASP A 683 10.97 -19.08 14.88
CA ASP A 683 11.58 -20.20 15.59
C ASP A 683 10.55 -21.04 16.36
N THR A 684 9.51 -20.39 16.89
CA THR A 684 8.45 -21.07 17.65
C THR A 684 7.16 -21.27 16.86
N ARG A 685 6.87 -20.39 15.89
CA ARG A 685 5.55 -20.33 15.22
C ARG A 685 5.52 -20.99 13.85
N ARG A 686 6.64 -21.12 13.15
CA ARG A 686 6.65 -21.62 11.76
C ARG A 686 6.06 -23.02 11.66
N HIS A 687 6.49 -23.92 12.53
CA HIS A 687 6.01 -25.31 12.55
C HIS A 687 5.06 -25.58 13.73
N ALA A 688 4.46 -24.54 14.30
CA ALA A 688 3.49 -24.71 15.38
C ALA A 688 2.22 -25.36 14.85
N ILE A 689 1.83 -26.48 15.45
CA ILE A 689 0.62 -27.24 15.15
C ILE A 689 -0.11 -27.55 16.46
N TRP A 690 -1.43 -27.48 16.43
CA TRP A 690 -2.27 -27.89 17.56
C TRP A 690 -3.63 -28.38 17.10
N GLY A 691 -4.11 -29.43 17.74
CA GLY A 691 -5.45 -29.98 17.53
C GLY A 691 -5.44 -31.40 16.97
N THR A 692 -6.64 -31.88 16.67
CA THR A 692 -6.89 -33.21 16.11
C THR A 692 -7.46 -33.06 14.69
N HIS A 693 -7.68 -34.19 14.01
CA HIS A 693 -8.12 -34.22 12.61
C HIS A 693 -9.65 -34.06 12.46
N THR A 694 -10.41 -33.98 13.56
CA THR A 694 -11.87 -33.88 13.53
C THR A 694 -12.34 -32.59 14.15
N ILE A 695 -13.37 -31.98 13.56
CA ILE A 695 -13.99 -30.74 14.01
C ILE A 695 -14.30 -30.82 15.50
N VAL A 696 -13.74 -29.89 16.26
CA VAL A 696 -13.85 -29.83 17.74
C VAL A 696 -13.55 -31.16 18.45
N ASP A 697 -12.71 -32.00 17.87
CA ASP A 697 -12.37 -33.36 18.32
C ASP A 697 -13.59 -34.29 18.42
N THR A 698 -14.52 -34.20 17.45
CA THR A 698 -15.76 -34.99 17.41
C THR A 698 -15.96 -35.71 16.07
N PRO A 699 -15.88 -37.07 16.04
CA PRO A 699 -15.46 -37.95 17.13
C PRO A 699 -13.97 -37.74 17.49
N PRO A 700 -13.52 -38.12 18.70
CA PRO A 700 -12.13 -37.92 19.10
C PRO A 700 -11.13 -38.61 18.18
N THR A 701 -10.07 -37.90 17.79
CA THR A 701 -8.96 -38.44 16.99
C THR A 701 -7.62 -38.13 17.67
N ALA A 702 -6.54 -38.76 17.17
CA ALA A 702 -5.20 -38.44 17.68
C ALA A 702 -4.83 -36.98 17.34
N ASN A 703 -3.99 -36.37 18.17
CA ASN A 703 -3.38 -35.09 17.80
C ASN A 703 -2.56 -35.28 16.54
N MET A 704 -2.68 -34.32 15.63
CA MET A 704 -1.87 -34.34 14.42
C MET A 704 -0.45 -33.89 14.68
N THR A 705 0.43 -34.36 13.81
CA THR A 705 1.86 -34.13 13.79
C THR A 705 2.29 -33.67 12.41
N LEU A 706 3.49 -33.12 12.32
CA LEU A 706 4.06 -32.67 11.04
C LEU A 706 4.28 -33.84 10.05
N ASP A 707 4.33 -35.07 10.55
CA ASP A 707 4.55 -36.28 9.75
C ASP A 707 3.26 -36.81 9.10
N ASP A 708 2.10 -36.30 9.49
CA ASP A 708 0.81 -36.77 8.98
C ASP A 708 0.58 -36.29 7.53
N MET A 709 -0.15 -37.10 6.76
CA MET A 709 -0.56 -36.76 5.40
C MET A 709 -1.93 -36.09 5.42
N ILE A 710 -2.07 -34.96 4.74
CA ILE A 710 -3.31 -34.20 4.60
C ILE A 710 -3.98 -34.55 3.26
N ASP A 711 -5.26 -34.90 3.29
CA ASP A 711 -6.07 -35.23 2.11
C ASP A 711 -6.67 -33.99 1.42
N PHE A 712 -6.64 -33.97 0.10
CA PHE A 712 -7.17 -32.91 -0.76
C PHE A 712 -8.20 -33.42 -1.78
N GLY A 713 -8.72 -34.64 -1.60
CA GLY A 713 -9.82 -35.19 -2.38
C GLY A 713 -9.55 -35.18 -3.89
N PHE A 714 -10.39 -34.46 -4.65
CA PHE A 714 -10.26 -34.41 -6.11
C PHE A 714 -9.24 -33.37 -6.60
N VAL A 715 -8.78 -32.50 -5.70
CA VAL A 715 -8.03 -31.31 -6.06
C VAL A 715 -6.54 -31.61 -6.23
N SER A 716 -5.98 -32.42 -5.34
CA SER A 716 -4.57 -32.80 -5.32
C SER A 716 -4.35 -34.13 -4.61
N GLU A 717 -3.19 -34.75 -4.84
CA GLU A 717 -2.74 -35.90 -4.06
C GLU A 717 -2.44 -35.48 -2.60
N PRO A 718 -2.50 -36.41 -1.63
CA PRO A 718 -2.16 -36.09 -0.25
C PRO A 718 -0.73 -35.54 -0.10
N VAL A 719 -0.56 -34.52 0.76
CA VAL A 719 0.74 -33.87 1.03
C VAL A 719 1.08 -33.95 2.51
N GLN A 720 2.36 -34.07 2.82
CA GLN A 720 2.83 -34.11 4.21
C GLN A 720 2.63 -32.75 4.88
N PHE A 721 2.12 -32.75 6.12
CA PHE A 721 1.79 -31.53 6.85
C PHE A 721 2.99 -30.58 6.95
N GLN A 722 4.18 -31.12 7.23
CA GLN A 722 5.42 -30.33 7.35
C GLN A 722 5.69 -29.43 6.15
N ASP A 723 5.42 -29.92 4.94
CA ASP A 723 5.72 -29.22 3.69
C ASP A 723 4.79 -28.00 3.48
N LEU A 724 3.70 -27.92 4.24
CA LEU A 724 2.70 -26.86 4.09
C LEU A 724 2.90 -25.67 5.05
N MET A 725 3.92 -25.73 5.90
CA MET A 725 4.09 -24.80 7.03
C MET A 725 4.77 -23.48 6.66
N ASP A 726 5.58 -23.44 5.60
CA ASP A 726 6.35 -22.27 5.18
C ASP A 726 5.99 -21.87 3.75
N THR A 727 5.62 -20.61 3.51
CA THR A 727 5.24 -20.14 2.16
C THR A 727 6.43 -20.08 1.19
N LEU A 728 7.65 -20.30 1.69
CA LEU A 728 8.89 -20.28 0.91
C LEU A 728 9.57 -21.66 0.81
N ASP A 729 8.91 -22.73 1.26
CA ASP A 729 9.43 -24.10 1.22
C ASP A 729 8.37 -25.10 0.73
N GLY A 730 8.76 -26.35 0.51
CA GLY A 730 7.87 -27.41 0.04
C GLY A 730 7.30 -27.10 -1.34
N PRO A 731 5.96 -27.19 -1.55
CA PRO A 731 5.33 -26.84 -2.83
C PRO A 731 5.21 -25.32 -3.03
N PHE A 732 5.56 -24.49 -2.04
CA PHE A 732 5.33 -23.06 -2.07
C PHE A 732 6.60 -22.27 -2.39
N CYS A 733 6.39 -21.13 -3.04
CA CYS A 733 7.45 -20.15 -3.28
C CYS A 733 6.80 -18.76 -3.42
N TYR A 734 6.16 -18.27 -2.36
CA TYR A 734 5.47 -16.98 -2.36
C TYR A 734 5.52 -16.19 -1.05
N TYR A 735 5.21 -14.90 -1.16
CA TYR A 735 5.02 -13.99 -0.02
C TYR A 735 3.91 -12.97 -0.33
N TYR A 736 3.33 -12.41 0.73
CA TYR A 736 2.30 -11.38 0.64
C TYR A 736 2.89 -9.98 0.70
N THR A 737 2.45 -9.08 -0.20
CA THR A 737 2.85 -7.66 -0.23
C THR A 737 1.84 -6.73 0.39
#